data_AF-A0A8J9WLW1-F1
#
_entry.id   AF-A0A8J9WLW1-F1
#
_cell.length_a   1.000
_cell.length_b   1.000
_cell.length_c   1.000
_cell.angle_alpha   90.00
_cell.angle_beta   90.00
_cell.angle_gamma   90.00
#
_symmetry.space_group_name_H-M   'P 1'
#
loop_
_entity.id
_entity.type
_entity.pdbx_description
1 polymer ?
#
loop_
_entity_poly.entity_id
_entity_poly.type
_entity_poly.pdbx_seq_one_letter_code
_entity_poly.pdbx_strand_id
1 'polypeptide(L)'
;MGQASGHGATEALATMIMRDRICMKWCSKGLHVVLQRCEHQVAFKGTEDVATEGASASTEAALSQLTVTDSTKSAVLQTTQSATYFVSTASGMLSYSPNGTVLDGNDFSNFLMAAHKNSAVTGVRLASGSYQVLPFSTDAHIYFFCSGRTAAFEVDITGSALYFTDASIGGILIDTCNGVTLHGPANLTYIPDQWPYTQGTILNITSDNLGVTIKIHAAFLAAWQRILATYGDDYAGGGVVYENGLVLPPYRDGTNFVVYFPSVVQISNDTYSMALRQDPGIIRINDTAVITQPTVNTGIAMNNCINVVLMDLTMFFAAGFGFYDGTPKGTNTLLRVALIPDPTPGPDGQLPLMSAIHDGYHSTSGKAGPIISSSQFVGAGDDAIAIHGRMYTVAAVSQSSKTLTLAANIISTYELNVGDTINVYNPAAKFLGTATISSFTFTSKAPVAPSTPDIVFGGTFQYYNYYLTKVTSWPSGFAGMPFNSFITVPSRNGMNYKVTNNYISNNRGHGVVTRASGGTVSGNTIVGNSYGAIELAPTFNAVEGAFIKDTVVSNNVIRNEAQGINLYASLSTDHPILYPDNTNVQIINNQITGPQFGPLGVGSAATITVSGNRFLNVMCSAFDTNTRQYNWEIPNTPMQIFNVNGITLTNNTFAIDSNCAHSVANYAQPIYLVNVTNVVGVTKAAAAAVSSFQAVAPGPAGAAAGAAAPGPAVQRSLGWATSPDAADVAGAPGPAAHEGAWTGSPQSADMASAPSAQAFPAAAAGGVLAVQDSARTLT
;
A
#
# COMPACT_ATOMS: atom_id res chain seq x y z
N MET A 1 37.88 -48.28 19.59
CA MET A 1 38.03 -49.55 18.83
C MET A 1 36.66 -49.86 18.24
N GLY A 2 36.56 -50.30 16.97
CA GLY A 2 35.32 -50.21 16.17
C GLY A 2 35.11 -48.76 15.65
N GLN A 3 34.72 -48.42 14.41
CA GLN A 3 34.11 -49.15 13.26
C GLN A 3 32.75 -49.80 13.56
N ALA A 4 31.70 -49.68 12.74
CA ALA A 4 31.34 -48.81 11.58
C ALA A 4 29.78 -48.87 11.40
N SER A 5 29.02 -48.22 10.50
CA SER A 5 29.20 -47.42 9.24
C SER A 5 28.04 -46.36 9.18
N GLY A 6 27.63 -45.65 8.12
CA GLY A 6 28.10 -45.41 6.73
C GLY A 6 26.96 -44.95 5.78
N HIS A 7 27.21 -43.89 4.97
CA HIS A 7 26.37 -43.33 3.88
C HIS A 7 24.95 -42.79 4.16
N GLY A 8 24.60 -41.67 3.50
CA GLY A 8 23.23 -41.13 3.45
C GLY A 8 23.13 -39.58 3.45
N ALA A 9 23.75 -38.87 2.49
CA ALA A 9 23.72 -37.40 2.46
C ALA A 9 23.97 -36.78 1.05
N THR A 10 23.02 -36.92 0.13
CA THR A 10 23.01 -36.21 -1.17
C THR A 10 21.57 -35.96 -1.63
N GLU A 11 20.93 -34.88 -1.15
CA GLU A 11 19.78 -34.16 -1.77
C GLU A 11 19.19 -33.15 -0.75
N ALA A 12 19.80 -31.95 -0.65
CA ALA A 12 19.29 -30.84 0.19
C ALA A 12 19.97 -29.48 -0.11
N LEU A 13 20.31 -29.18 -1.38
CA LEU A 13 21.10 -27.98 -1.70
C LEU A 13 20.92 -27.49 -3.16
N ALA A 14 19.67 -27.23 -3.56
CA ALA A 14 19.32 -26.83 -4.94
C ALA A 14 18.21 -25.75 -5.06
N THR A 15 17.96 -24.98 -3.99
CA THR A 15 17.00 -23.86 -3.99
C THR A 15 17.59 -22.68 -3.20
N MET A 16 17.20 -21.44 -3.53
CA MET A 16 17.70 -20.16 -2.97
C MET A 16 19.15 -19.74 -3.30
N ILE A 17 19.45 -19.40 -4.57
CA ILE A 17 20.35 -18.26 -4.88
C ILE A 17 19.83 -17.51 -6.13
N MET A 18 19.06 -16.44 -5.95
CA MET A 18 18.97 -15.32 -6.90
C MET A 18 18.54 -14.03 -6.20
N ARG A 19 19.51 -13.16 -5.85
CA ARG A 19 19.43 -11.69 -5.96
C ARG A 19 20.76 -10.98 -5.59
N ASP A 20 21.66 -11.63 -4.85
CA ASP A 20 23.05 -11.18 -4.69
C ASP A 20 23.99 -11.75 -5.78
N ARG A 21 24.84 -10.90 -6.36
CA ARG A 21 25.77 -11.27 -7.44
C ARG A 21 27.07 -11.89 -6.91
N ILE A 22 27.07 -13.22 -6.70
CA ILE A 22 28.29 -14.00 -6.40
C ILE A 22 28.54 -15.03 -7.51
N CYS A 23 29.47 -14.74 -8.42
CA CYS A 23 29.85 -15.67 -9.49
C CYS A 23 30.83 -16.74 -9.00
N MET A 24 30.32 -17.92 -8.61
CA MET A 24 31.17 -19.10 -8.39
C MET A 24 31.40 -19.85 -9.70
N LYS A 25 32.66 -19.92 -10.17
CA LYS A 25 33.05 -20.76 -11.31
C LYS A 25 33.61 -22.09 -10.83
N TRP A 26 32.82 -23.15 -10.90
CA TRP A 26 33.29 -24.50 -10.56
C TRP A 26 34.31 -25.00 -11.59
N CYS A 27 35.42 -25.56 -11.10
CA CYS A 27 36.39 -26.29 -11.90
C CYS A 27 36.78 -27.58 -11.17
N SER A 28 36.68 -28.72 -11.83
CA SER A 28 36.68 -30.04 -11.18
C SER A 28 38.08 -30.59 -10.91
N LYS A 29 38.77 -30.07 -9.87
CA LYS A 29 39.78 -30.78 -9.04
C LYS A 29 40.41 -29.87 -7.97
N GLY A 30 40.47 -30.35 -6.73
CA GLY A 30 41.31 -29.81 -5.65
C GLY A 30 40.62 -28.73 -4.79
N LEU A 31 40.83 -28.81 -3.47
CA LEU A 31 40.27 -27.89 -2.48
C LEU A 31 41.36 -26.97 -1.90
N HIS A 32 41.37 -25.70 -2.29
CA HIS A 32 42.02 -24.62 -1.53
C HIS A 32 41.28 -23.31 -1.79
N VAL A 33 40.89 -22.60 -0.72
CA VAL A 33 40.26 -21.29 -0.80
C VAL A 33 41.22 -20.24 -0.23
N VAL A 34 41.57 -19.25 -1.05
CA VAL A 34 42.28 -18.03 -0.64
C VAL A 34 41.39 -16.85 -1.04
N LEU A 35 41.05 -16.01 -0.06
CA LEU A 35 40.25 -14.81 -0.30
C LEU A 35 41.15 -13.63 -0.67
N GLN A 36 40.98 -13.10 -1.88
CA GLN A 36 41.64 -11.88 -2.33
C GLN A 36 40.65 -11.03 -3.15
N ARG A 37 40.74 -9.70 -3.03
CA ARG A 37 39.88 -8.77 -3.78
C ARG A 37 40.33 -8.71 -5.24
N CYS A 38 39.37 -8.72 -6.16
CA CYS A 38 39.58 -8.37 -7.56
C CYS A 38 39.07 -6.95 -7.82
N GLU A 39 39.96 -6.04 -8.21
CA GLU A 39 39.59 -4.79 -8.87
C GLU A 39 39.47 -5.07 -10.38
N HIS A 40 38.37 -4.63 -11.01
CA HIS A 40 38.14 -4.90 -12.43
C HIS A 40 38.47 -3.68 -13.30
N GLN A 41 39.59 -3.76 -14.01
CA GLN A 41 39.66 -3.18 -15.36
C GLN A 41 38.97 -4.14 -16.34
N VAL A 42 38.39 -3.59 -17.42
CA VAL A 42 37.74 -4.35 -18.48
C VAL A 42 38.53 -4.17 -19.77
N ALA A 43 38.94 -5.28 -20.37
CA ALA A 43 39.52 -5.33 -21.71
C ALA A 43 38.76 -6.39 -22.53
N PHE A 44 38.22 -5.98 -23.68
CA PHE A 44 37.47 -6.89 -24.55
C PHE A 44 38.41 -7.79 -25.35
N LYS A 45 38.01 -9.07 -25.49
CA LYS A 45 38.35 -9.93 -26.62
C LYS A 45 37.06 -10.58 -27.10
N GLY A 46 36.88 -10.62 -28.42
CA GLY A 46 35.67 -11.15 -29.06
C GLY A 46 35.57 -12.67 -29.01
N THR A 47 34.40 -13.15 -29.39
CA THR A 47 34.06 -14.57 -29.59
C THR A 47 33.43 -14.72 -30.96
N GLU A 48 33.71 -15.84 -31.64
CA GLU A 48 33.28 -16.14 -33.00
C GLU A 48 31.83 -16.65 -33.05
N ASP A 49 31.27 -16.71 -34.26
CA ASP A 49 29.85 -16.97 -34.50
C ASP A 49 29.38 -18.39 -34.14
N VAL A 50 28.18 -18.47 -33.54
CA VAL A 50 27.26 -19.59 -33.71
C VAL A 50 25.87 -19.01 -33.94
N ALA A 51 25.39 -19.03 -35.19
CA ALA A 51 24.07 -18.53 -35.54
C ALA A 51 22.98 -19.57 -35.19
N THR A 52 21.93 -19.12 -34.50
CA THR A 52 20.65 -19.84 -34.38
C THR A 52 19.56 -19.00 -35.03
N GLU A 53 19.06 -19.44 -36.18
CA GLU A 53 17.91 -18.84 -36.87
C GLU A 53 16.65 -18.96 -36.00
N GLY A 54 15.81 -17.91 -35.95
CA GLY A 54 14.52 -17.97 -35.25
C GLY A 54 14.00 -16.66 -34.63
N ALA A 55 14.83 -15.64 -34.47
CA ALA A 55 14.38 -14.31 -34.04
C ALA A 55 13.61 -13.59 -35.18
N SER A 56 12.48 -12.96 -34.86
CA SER A 56 11.65 -12.24 -35.83
C SER A 56 12.28 -10.92 -36.27
N ALA A 57 12.24 -10.63 -37.57
CA ALA A 57 12.87 -9.46 -38.20
C ALA A 57 12.11 -8.13 -37.98
N SER A 58 11.61 -7.88 -36.77
CA SER A 58 10.81 -6.69 -36.42
C SER A 58 11.56 -5.60 -35.64
N THR A 59 12.70 -5.90 -35.01
CA THR A 59 13.47 -4.92 -34.21
C THR A 59 14.47 -4.11 -35.02
N GLU A 60 15.22 -4.69 -35.96
CA GLU A 60 16.24 -3.95 -36.72
C GLU A 60 15.67 -2.86 -37.64
N ALA A 61 14.42 -3.01 -38.10
CA ALA A 61 13.76 -2.05 -39.00
C ALA A 61 13.35 -0.73 -38.32
N ALA A 62 13.25 -0.69 -36.98
CA ALA A 62 12.80 0.49 -36.24
C ALA A 62 13.88 1.58 -36.08
N LEU A 63 15.17 1.20 -36.19
CA LEU A 63 16.35 2.05 -35.92
C LEU A 63 16.65 3.09 -37.02
N SER A 64 15.62 3.74 -37.57
CA SER A 64 15.75 4.85 -38.52
C SER A 64 15.70 6.21 -37.82
N GLN A 65 16.89 6.78 -37.58
CA GLN A 65 17.11 8.20 -37.19
C GLN A 65 16.59 8.67 -35.82
N LEU A 66 17.28 8.28 -34.75
CA LEU A 66 17.24 9.04 -33.49
C LEU A 66 17.82 10.45 -33.73
N THR A 67 17.05 11.50 -33.46
CA THR A 67 17.54 12.89 -33.53
C THR A 67 17.83 13.39 -32.12
N VAL A 68 19.07 13.86 -31.90
CA VAL A 68 19.51 14.44 -30.62
C VAL A 68 20.02 15.86 -30.86
N THR A 69 19.59 16.80 -30.01
CA THR A 69 20.00 18.21 -30.11
C THR A 69 20.49 18.76 -28.77
N ASP A 70 21.61 19.48 -28.83
CA ASP A 70 22.17 20.39 -27.83
C ASP A 70 21.95 21.81 -28.36
N SER A 71 21.80 22.79 -27.48
CA SER A 71 21.85 24.24 -27.76
C SER A 71 22.93 24.70 -28.76
N THR A 72 24.02 23.95 -28.91
CA THR A 72 25.16 24.24 -29.78
C THR A 72 25.27 23.33 -31.01
N LYS A 73 24.55 22.19 -31.06
CA LYS A 73 24.70 21.16 -32.10
C LYS A 73 23.42 20.33 -32.28
N SER A 74 22.94 20.21 -33.52
CA SER A 74 21.94 19.21 -33.90
C SER A 74 22.61 18.04 -34.63
N ALA A 75 22.34 16.80 -34.22
CA ALA A 75 22.77 15.60 -34.92
C ALA A 75 21.59 14.64 -35.13
N VAL A 76 21.35 14.30 -36.40
CA VAL A 76 20.57 13.11 -36.77
C VAL A 76 21.54 11.92 -36.69
N LEU A 77 21.32 10.99 -35.76
CA LEU A 77 22.20 9.83 -35.60
C LEU A 77 21.94 8.82 -36.72
N GLN A 78 22.80 8.87 -37.76
CA GLN A 78 22.84 7.85 -38.81
C GLN A 78 23.51 6.57 -38.30
N THR A 79 22.71 5.71 -37.66
CA THR A 79 22.81 4.23 -37.56
C THR A 79 24.13 3.57 -37.15
N THR A 80 25.18 4.33 -36.82
CA THR A 80 26.55 3.82 -36.61
C THR A 80 27.24 4.40 -35.37
N GLN A 81 26.66 5.41 -34.74
CA GLN A 81 27.10 5.96 -33.46
C GLN A 81 26.00 5.74 -32.43
N SER A 82 26.33 5.12 -31.30
CA SER A 82 25.39 4.95 -30.19
C SER A 82 24.97 6.29 -29.60
N ALA A 83 23.75 6.39 -29.08
CA ALA A 83 23.28 7.61 -28.42
C ALA A 83 24.19 8.03 -27.25
N THR A 84 24.81 7.04 -26.57
CA THR A 84 25.82 7.23 -25.53
C THR A 84 27.10 7.94 -26.00
N TYR A 85 27.49 7.80 -27.27
CA TYR A 85 28.64 8.50 -27.84
C TYR A 85 28.36 9.99 -28.00
N PHE A 86 27.21 10.36 -28.59
CA PHE A 86 26.79 11.77 -28.71
C PHE A 86 26.82 12.47 -27.35
N VAL A 87 26.17 11.86 -26.36
CA VAL A 87 26.06 12.36 -24.99
C VAL A 87 27.42 12.64 -24.36
N SER A 88 28.45 11.85 -24.66
CA SER A 88 29.81 12.06 -24.12
C SER A 88 30.50 13.35 -24.58
N THR A 89 29.96 14.03 -25.61
CA THR A 89 30.53 15.27 -26.19
C THR A 89 29.55 16.46 -26.17
N ALA A 90 28.38 16.28 -25.54
CA ALA A 90 27.29 17.24 -25.48
C ALA A 90 27.21 17.96 -24.12
N SER A 91 26.36 18.97 -24.04
CA SER A 91 26.25 19.89 -22.91
C SER A 91 24.83 20.45 -22.73
N GLY A 92 24.55 21.06 -21.58
CA GLY A 92 23.26 21.70 -21.30
C GLY A 92 22.08 20.72 -21.31
N MET A 93 20.95 21.14 -21.87
CA MET A 93 19.75 20.32 -22.01
C MET A 93 19.80 19.54 -23.34
N LEU A 94 19.70 18.21 -23.28
CA LEU A 94 19.66 17.37 -24.48
C LEU A 94 18.22 17.00 -24.84
N SER A 95 17.82 17.16 -26.10
CA SER A 95 16.51 16.67 -26.56
C SER A 95 16.62 15.25 -27.11
N TYR A 96 15.78 14.33 -26.64
CA TYR A 96 15.63 12.96 -27.15
C TYR A 96 14.32 12.85 -27.93
N SER A 97 14.40 12.53 -29.23
CA SER A 97 13.23 12.31 -30.08
C SER A 97 13.21 10.85 -30.58
N PRO A 98 12.35 9.96 -30.06
CA PRO A 98 12.17 8.64 -30.64
C PRO A 98 11.61 8.73 -32.08
N ASN A 99 11.77 7.66 -32.84
CA ASN A 99 11.26 7.56 -34.20
C ASN A 99 9.78 7.11 -34.18
N GLY A 100 8.85 8.01 -34.48
CA GLY A 100 7.42 7.72 -34.47
C GLY A 100 6.83 7.61 -33.05
N THR A 101 5.91 6.67 -32.84
CA THR A 101 5.08 6.54 -31.63
C THR A 101 5.53 5.42 -30.68
N VAL A 102 6.77 4.94 -30.81
CA VAL A 102 7.33 3.89 -29.93
C VAL A 102 8.55 4.45 -29.21
N LEU A 103 8.52 4.39 -27.88
CA LEU A 103 9.65 4.72 -27.01
C LEU A 103 10.27 3.41 -26.53
N ASP A 104 11.41 3.02 -27.11
CA ASP A 104 12.19 1.91 -26.59
C ASP A 104 12.71 2.27 -25.19
N GLY A 105 12.23 1.54 -24.18
CA GLY A 105 12.57 1.77 -22.78
C GLY A 105 14.05 1.56 -22.49
N ASN A 106 14.72 0.64 -23.19
CA ASN A 106 16.15 0.40 -23.03
C ASN A 106 16.99 1.54 -23.61
N ASP A 107 16.72 1.97 -24.84
CA ASP A 107 17.50 3.05 -25.47
C ASP A 107 17.31 4.38 -24.71
N PHE A 108 16.09 4.69 -24.27
CA PHE A 108 15.84 5.88 -23.46
C PHE A 108 16.47 5.79 -22.06
N SER A 109 16.40 4.64 -21.38
CA SER A 109 17.05 4.42 -20.08
C SER A 109 18.58 4.55 -20.19
N ASN A 110 19.19 3.97 -21.23
CA ASN A 110 20.62 4.10 -21.50
C ASN A 110 21.03 5.54 -21.85
N PHE A 111 20.18 6.29 -22.56
CA PHE A 111 20.38 7.71 -22.83
C PHE A 111 20.35 8.54 -21.54
N LEU A 112 19.32 8.39 -20.70
CA LEU A 112 19.21 9.06 -19.39
C LEU A 112 20.42 8.76 -18.49
N MET A 113 20.79 7.48 -18.36
CA MET A 113 21.95 7.06 -17.56
C MET A 113 23.27 7.63 -18.08
N ALA A 114 23.43 7.79 -19.39
CA ALA A 114 24.61 8.43 -19.98
C ALA A 114 24.60 9.95 -19.77
N ALA A 115 23.43 10.59 -19.95
CA ALA A 115 23.27 12.05 -19.84
C ALA A 115 23.55 12.51 -18.40
N HIS A 116 23.01 11.79 -17.42
CA HIS A 116 23.28 12.02 -16.00
C HIS A 116 24.76 11.88 -15.64
N LYS A 117 25.49 10.93 -16.25
CA LYS A 117 26.94 10.72 -16.05
C LYS A 117 27.80 11.86 -16.60
N ASN A 118 27.36 12.57 -17.64
CA ASN A 118 28.08 13.72 -18.15
C ASN A 118 27.78 14.96 -17.28
N SER A 119 28.80 15.48 -16.59
CA SER A 119 28.68 16.67 -15.74
C SER A 119 28.44 17.97 -16.51
N ALA A 120 28.70 18.01 -17.82
CA ALA A 120 28.37 19.14 -18.69
C ALA A 120 26.88 19.16 -19.10
N VAL A 121 26.15 18.04 -18.93
CA VAL A 121 24.74 17.92 -19.26
C VAL A 121 23.89 18.21 -18.01
N THR A 122 22.95 19.14 -18.14
CA THR A 122 22.05 19.58 -17.07
C THR A 122 20.75 18.81 -17.03
N GLY A 123 20.36 18.16 -18.12
CA GLY A 123 19.15 17.34 -18.17
C GLY A 123 18.84 16.75 -19.55
N VAL A 124 17.70 16.08 -19.64
CA VAL A 124 17.13 15.51 -20.86
C VAL A 124 15.67 15.97 -21.01
N ARG A 125 15.30 16.41 -22.21
CA ARG A 125 13.91 16.62 -22.63
C ARG A 125 13.49 15.51 -23.58
N LEU A 126 12.42 14.79 -23.27
CA LEU A 126 11.71 13.96 -24.25
C LEU A 126 10.93 14.87 -25.20
N ALA A 127 10.93 14.58 -26.50
CA ALA A 127 10.06 15.27 -27.45
C ALA A 127 8.58 15.04 -27.08
N SER A 128 7.72 16.05 -27.28
CA SER A 128 6.28 15.92 -27.00
C SER A 128 5.60 14.97 -27.98
N GLY A 129 4.91 13.95 -27.48
CA GLY A 129 4.17 12.98 -28.30
C GLY A 129 3.48 11.88 -27.51
N SER A 130 2.71 11.04 -28.21
CA SER A 130 2.10 9.84 -27.66
C SER A 130 2.97 8.63 -27.95
N TYR A 131 3.43 7.93 -26.91
CA TYR A 131 4.42 6.87 -27.01
C TYR A 131 3.95 5.58 -26.35
N GLN A 132 3.89 4.50 -27.13
CA GLN A 132 3.93 3.14 -26.57
C GLN A 132 5.33 2.90 -26.04
N VAL A 133 5.46 2.66 -24.74
CA VAL A 133 6.76 2.49 -24.07
C VAL A 133 7.02 1.00 -23.91
N LEU A 134 8.08 0.50 -24.56
CA LEU A 134 8.51 -0.90 -24.45
C LEU A 134 9.32 -1.12 -23.15
N PRO A 135 9.33 -2.33 -22.57
CA PRO A 135 10.02 -2.59 -21.32
C PRO A 135 11.55 -2.49 -21.41
N PHE A 136 12.20 -1.89 -20.40
CA PHE A 136 13.66 -1.98 -20.22
C PHE A 136 14.06 -3.28 -19.53
N SER A 137 13.34 -3.66 -18.47
CA SER A 137 13.54 -4.90 -17.71
C SER A 137 12.21 -5.48 -17.25
N THR A 138 12.26 -6.60 -16.54
CA THR A 138 11.12 -7.18 -15.81
C THR A 138 10.58 -6.28 -14.69
N ASP A 139 11.31 -5.23 -14.31
CA ASP A 139 10.98 -4.40 -13.14
C ASP A 139 10.36 -3.04 -13.54
N ALA A 140 10.78 -2.47 -14.68
CA ALA A 140 10.30 -1.17 -15.15
C ALA A 140 10.38 -1.00 -16.68
N HIS A 141 9.47 -0.18 -17.23
CA HIS A 141 9.56 0.26 -18.62
C HIS A 141 10.65 1.31 -18.83
N ILE A 142 10.84 2.23 -17.90
CA ILE A 142 11.95 3.19 -17.91
C ILE A 142 12.74 3.06 -16.60
N TYR A 143 14.05 2.83 -16.68
CA TYR A 143 14.93 2.73 -15.51
C TYR A 143 15.99 3.83 -15.53
N PHE A 144 15.94 4.71 -14.53
CA PHE A 144 16.90 5.78 -14.34
C PHE A 144 17.79 5.53 -13.11
N PHE A 145 18.90 4.83 -13.32
CA PHE A 145 19.92 4.60 -12.29
C PHE A 145 20.94 5.75 -12.23
N CYS A 146 21.02 6.41 -11.08
CA CYS A 146 21.91 7.55 -10.87
C CYS A 146 23.25 7.15 -10.23
N SER A 147 24.35 7.34 -10.97
CA SER A 147 25.70 7.07 -10.48
C SER A 147 26.36 8.29 -9.80
N GLY A 148 26.03 8.55 -8.53
CA GLY A 148 26.83 9.38 -7.62
C GLY A 148 26.90 10.90 -7.87
N ARG A 149 26.14 11.43 -8.84
CA ARG A 149 25.97 12.87 -9.07
C ARG A 149 25.28 13.54 -7.86
N THR A 150 25.63 14.79 -7.60
CA THR A 150 24.99 15.63 -6.57
C THR A 150 24.51 16.99 -7.09
N ALA A 151 24.95 17.39 -8.28
CA ALA A 151 24.43 18.55 -9.00
C ALA A 151 23.08 18.19 -9.65
N ALA A 152 22.13 19.14 -9.66
CA ALA A 152 20.79 18.93 -10.17
C ALA A 152 20.77 18.34 -11.60
N PHE A 153 19.73 17.55 -11.88
CA PHE A 153 19.48 16.98 -13.21
C PHE A 153 17.98 16.97 -13.52
N GLU A 154 17.63 17.48 -14.69
CA GLU A 154 16.25 17.63 -15.16
C GLU A 154 15.88 16.50 -16.12
N VAL A 155 14.66 15.96 -15.98
CA VAL A 155 14.02 15.07 -16.95
C VAL A 155 12.67 15.67 -17.28
N ASP A 156 12.62 16.40 -18.38
CA ASP A 156 11.43 17.07 -18.88
C ASP A 156 10.69 16.16 -19.86
N ILE A 157 9.45 15.79 -19.54
CA ILE A 157 8.57 15.02 -20.41
C ILE A 157 7.31 15.82 -20.81
N THR A 158 7.36 17.15 -20.74
CA THR A 158 6.26 18.07 -21.09
C THR A 158 5.64 17.76 -22.45
N GLY A 159 4.32 17.62 -22.47
CA GLY A 159 3.55 17.31 -23.68
C GLY A 159 3.63 15.83 -24.12
N SER A 160 4.11 14.94 -23.25
CA SER A 160 4.17 13.50 -23.53
C SER A 160 2.97 12.75 -22.94
N ALA A 161 2.53 11.71 -23.64
CA ALA A 161 1.61 10.69 -23.13
C ALA A 161 2.27 9.32 -23.25
N LEU A 162 2.57 8.69 -22.12
CA LEU A 162 3.28 7.43 -22.02
C LEU A 162 2.30 6.28 -21.79
N TYR A 163 2.32 5.30 -22.69
CA TYR A 163 1.46 4.12 -22.68
C TYR A 163 2.34 2.87 -22.48
N PHE A 164 2.42 2.39 -21.25
CA PHE A 164 3.16 1.18 -20.87
C PHE A 164 2.52 -0.07 -21.49
N THR A 165 3.35 -0.97 -22.04
CA THR A 165 2.90 -2.09 -22.89
C THR A 165 2.74 -3.43 -22.16
N ASP A 166 3.03 -3.52 -20.86
CA ASP A 166 2.92 -4.76 -20.10
C ASP A 166 2.46 -4.52 -18.65
N ALA A 167 1.26 -4.99 -18.30
CA ALA A 167 0.67 -4.85 -16.96
C ALA A 167 1.47 -5.58 -15.85
N SER A 168 2.37 -6.49 -16.22
CA SER A 168 3.23 -7.23 -15.29
C SER A 168 4.56 -6.54 -14.99
N ILE A 169 4.79 -5.33 -15.50
CA ILE A 169 6.02 -4.53 -15.35
C ILE A 169 5.68 -3.11 -14.84
N GLY A 170 6.50 -2.54 -13.95
CA GLY A 170 6.34 -1.17 -13.44
C GLY A 170 6.52 -0.09 -14.52
N GLY A 171 6.04 1.13 -14.28
CA GLY A 171 6.15 2.24 -15.24
C GLY A 171 7.57 2.81 -15.29
N ILE A 172 7.92 3.63 -14.31
CA ILE A 172 9.25 4.28 -14.20
C ILE A 172 9.90 3.91 -12.86
N LEU A 173 11.15 3.47 -12.88
CA LEU A 173 11.97 3.27 -11.68
C LEU A 173 13.15 4.25 -11.68
N ILE A 174 13.15 5.16 -10.70
CA ILE A 174 14.24 6.09 -10.39
C ILE A 174 15.03 5.48 -9.22
N ASP A 175 16.34 5.29 -9.37
CA ASP A 175 17.16 4.54 -8.40
C ASP A 175 18.44 5.28 -8.01
N THR A 176 18.62 5.44 -6.69
CA THR A 176 19.84 5.96 -6.05
C THR A 176 20.16 7.42 -6.46
N CYS A 177 19.15 8.14 -6.94
CA CYS A 177 19.23 9.52 -7.41
C CYS A 177 19.31 10.56 -6.28
N ASN A 178 19.99 11.67 -6.59
CA ASN A 178 20.11 12.85 -5.74
C ASN A 178 19.90 14.12 -6.57
N GLY A 179 18.84 14.88 -6.29
CA GLY A 179 18.57 16.15 -6.99
C GLY A 179 18.05 15.99 -8.42
N VAL A 180 17.34 14.90 -8.71
CA VAL A 180 16.65 14.69 -10.00
C VAL A 180 15.25 15.31 -9.94
N THR A 181 14.87 16.08 -10.96
CA THR A 181 13.48 16.53 -11.17
C THR A 181 12.93 15.85 -12.42
N LEU A 182 11.89 15.02 -12.27
CA LEU A 182 11.10 14.48 -13.37
C LEU A 182 9.78 15.25 -13.43
N HIS A 183 9.50 15.93 -14.55
CA HIS A 183 8.32 16.77 -14.64
C HIS A 183 7.58 16.76 -15.99
N GLY A 184 6.29 17.04 -15.91
CA GLY A 184 5.39 17.28 -17.03
C GLY A 184 5.12 18.77 -17.26
N PRO A 185 3.93 19.14 -17.78
CA PRO A 185 2.69 18.35 -17.87
C PRO A 185 2.79 17.12 -18.78
N ALA A 186 2.49 15.94 -18.24
CA ALA A 186 2.54 14.66 -18.95
C ALA A 186 1.54 13.64 -18.41
N ASN A 187 1.04 12.76 -19.28
CA ASN A 187 0.11 11.67 -18.94
C ASN A 187 0.82 10.31 -18.94
N LEU A 188 0.48 9.45 -17.98
CA LEU A 188 1.03 8.11 -17.80
C LEU A 188 -0.10 7.08 -17.63
N THR A 189 -0.05 6.00 -18.40
CA THR A 189 -1.08 4.96 -18.43
C THR A 189 -0.48 3.64 -18.92
N TYR A 190 -1.21 2.54 -18.77
CA TYR A 190 -1.00 1.33 -19.57
C TYR A 190 -1.87 1.40 -20.84
N ILE A 191 -1.55 0.61 -21.88
CA ILE A 191 -2.48 0.39 -23.00
C ILE A 191 -3.75 -0.38 -22.53
N PRO A 192 -4.92 -0.27 -23.20
CA PRO A 192 -6.19 -0.75 -22.64
C PRO A 192 -6.27 -2.26 -22.35
N ASP A 193 -5.65 -3.10 -23.19
CA ASP A 193 -5.53 -4.54 -22.95
C ASP A 193 -4.54 -4.88 -21.82
N GLN A 194 -3.79 -3.89 -21.32
CA GLN A 194 -2.82 -3.96 -20.23
C GLN A 194 -3.26 -3.17 -18.99
N TRP A 195 -4.54 -2.78 -18.87
CA TRP A 195 -5.06 -2.24 -17.62
C TRP A 195 -4.96 -3.28 -16.48
N PRO A 196 -4.53 -2.89 -15.26
CA PRO A 196 -4.19 -3.84 -14.19
C PRO A 196 -5.41 -4.41 -13.43
N TYR A 197 -6.63 -4.04 -13.83
CA TYR A 197 -7.88 -4.50 -13.27
C TYR A 197 -8.95 -4.63 -14.35
N THR A 198 -10.06 -5.30 -14.03
CA THR A 198 -11.29 -5.31 -14.83
C THR A 198 -12.48 -4.71 -14.06
N GLN A 199 -13.51 -4.27 -14.78
CA GLN A 199 -14.73 -3.67 -14.23
C GLN A 199 -15.96 -4.29 -14.87
N GLY A 200 -17.01 -4.53 -14.10
CA GLY A 200 -18.25 -5.14 -14.59
C GLY A 200 -19.46 -4.93 -13.68
N THR A 201 -20.66 -5.13 -14.22
CA THR A 201 -21.93 -5.05 -13.48
C THR A 201 -22.29 -6.41 -12.90
N ILE A 202 -22.67 -6.48 -11.61
CA ILE A 202 -23.17 -7.70 -10.98
C ILE A 202 -24.57 -8.02 -11.51
N LEU A 203 -24.75 -9.17 -12.17
CA LEU A 203 -26.03 -9.64 -12.71
C LEU A 203 -26.80 -10.57 -11.77
N ASN A 204 -26.08 -11.38 -10.98
CA ASN A 204 -26.67 -12.37 -10.08
C ASN A 204 -25.75 -12.64 -8.89
N ILE A 205 -26.34 -12.97 -7.74
CA ILE A 205 -25.67 -13.34 -6.50
C ILE A 205 -26.35 -14.63 -6.00
N THR A 206 -25.58 -15.62 -5.53
CA THR A 206 -26.11 -16.87 -4.97
C THR A 206 -26.68 -16.67 -3.56
N SER A 207 -27.54 -17.59 -3.11
CA SER A 207 -28.22 -17.51 -1.81
C SER A 207 -27.31 -17.60 -0.58
N ASP A 208 -26.04 -17.93 -0.77
CA ASP A 208 -24.98 -17.97 0.26
C ASP A 208 -24.01 -16.77 0.17
N ASN A 209 -24.25 -15.81 -0.74
CA ASN A 209 -23.42 -14.64 -1.02
C ASN A 209 -22.00 -14.95 -1.57
N LEU A 210 -21.65 -16.22 -1.81
CA LEU A 210 -20.29 -16.65 -2.19
C LEU A 210 -20.09 -16.89 -3.68
N GLY A 211 -21.14 -16.85 -4.49
CA GLY A 211 -21.10 -16.95 -5.95
C GLY A 211 -21.70 -15.72 -6.60
N VAL A 212 -20.99 -15.12 -7.55
CA VAL A 212 -21.46 -13.95 -8.30
C VAL A 212 -21.36 -14.18 -9.79
N THR A 213 -22.31 -13.62 -10.53
CA THR A 213 -22.24 -13.52 -12.00
C THR A 213 -22.06 -12.06 -12.38
N ILE A 214 -21.00 -11.76 -13.12
CA ILE A 214 -20.61 -10.40 -13.48
C ILE A 214 -20.55 -10.30 -15.00
N LYS A 215 -21.12 -9.21 -15.55
CA LYS A 215 -20.93 -8.80 -16.94
C LYS A 215 -19.82 -7.75 -17.01
N ILE A 216 -18.71 -8.11 -17.63
CA ILE A 216 -17.55 -7.24 -17.82
C ILE A 216 -17.89 -6.12 -18.81
N HIS A 217 -17.47 -4.90 -18.49
CA HIS A 217 -17.66 -3.70 -19.32
C HIS A 217 -16.76 -3.76 -20.56
N ALA A 218 -17.22 -3.21 -21.68
CA ALA A 218 -16.65 -3.43 -23.01
C ALA A 218 -15.18 -2.99 -23.12
N ALA A 219 -14.80 -1.92 -22.42
CA ALA A 219 -13.41 -1.44 -22.38
C ALA A 219 -12.46 -2.37 -21.61
N PHE A 220 -12.97 -3.15 -20.65
CA PHE A 220 -12.19 -3.96 -19.71
C PHE A 220 -12.06 -5.43 -20.10
N LEU A 221 -12.80 -5.87 -21.12
CA LEU A 221 -12.86 -7.29 -21.49
C LEU A 221 -11.51 -7.86 -21.92
N ALA A 222 -10.71 -7.11 -22.68
CA ALA A 222 -9.37 -7.53 -23.08
C ALA A 222 -8.44 -7.71 -21.86
N ALA A 223 -8.47 -6.74 -20.93
CA ALA A 223 -7.72 -6.81 -19.68
C ALA A 223 -8.15 -8.01 -18.81
N TRP A 224 -9.46 -8.30 -18.72
CA TRP A 224 -9.96 -9.48 -18.01
C TRP A 224 -9.47 -10.80 -18.62
N GLN A 225 -9.53 -10.91 -19.95
CA GLN A 225 -9.08 -12.10 -20.67
C GLN A 225 -7.56 -12.31 -20.49
N ARG A 226 -6.76 -11.23 -20.47
CA ARG A 226 -5.34 -11.27 -20.07
C ARG A 226 -5.17 -11.78 -18.64
N ILE A 227 -5.88 -11.19 -17.67
CA ILE A 227 -5.80 -11.56 -16.25
C ILE A 227 -6.11 -13.05 -16.04
N LEU A 228 -7.17 -13.57 -16.65
CA LEU A 228 -7.50 -15.00 -16.57
C LEU A 228 -6.44 -15.88 -17.25
N ALA A 229 -5.91 -15.47 -18.40
CA ALA A 229 -4.85 -16.23 -19.10
C ALA A 229 -3.50 -16.22 -18.36
N THR A 230 -3.24 -15.24 -17.50
CA THR A 230 -1.99 -15.13 -16.72
C THR A 230 -2.10 -15.73 -15.31
N TYR A 231 -3.28 -15.65 -14.68
CA TYR A 231 -3.46 -15.92 -13.25
C TYR A 231 -4.55 -16.97 -12.94
N GLY A 232 -5.21 -17.52 -13.97
CA GLY A 232 -6.42 -18.34 -13.84
C GLY A 232 -6.30 -19.60 -12.98
N ASP A 233 -5.13 -20.26 -12.98
CA ASP A 233 -5.00 -21.63 -12.48
C ASP A 233 -4.72 -21.77 -10.97
N ASP A 234 -4.08 -20.77 -10.33
CA ASP A 234 -3.64 -20.85 -8.93
C ASP A 234 -4.01 -19.62 -8.05
N TYR A 235 -4.30 -18.46 -8.65
CA TYR A 235 -4.35 -17.19 -7.93
C TYR A 235 -5.76 -16.77 -7.48
N ALA A 236 -5.81 -15.65 -6.77
CA ALA A 236 -7.02 -14.92 -6.46
C ALA A 236 -6.82 -13.41 -6.69
N GLY A 237 -7.85 -12.74 -7.21
CA GLY A 237 -7.88 -11.29 -7.38
C GLY A 237 -8.55 -10.59 -6.20
N GLY A 238 -8.05 -9.42 -5.82
CA GLY A 238 -8.79 -8.51 -4.96
C GLY A 238 -9.99 -7.94 -5.72
N GLY A 239 -11.05 -7.56 -5.01
CA GLY A 239 -12.24 -6.98 -5.61
C GLY A 239 -12.89 -5.92 -4.73
N VAL A 240 -13.52 -4.93 -5.35
CA VAL A 240 -14.17 -3.79 -4.70
C VAL A 240 -15.51 -3.49 -5.37
N VAL A 241 -16.56 -3.24 -4.60
CA VAL A 241 -17.90 -2.88 -5.13
C VAL A 241 -18.20 -1.39 -4.94
N TYR A 242 -18.71 -0.76 -6.01
CA TYR A 242 -19.11 0.64 -6.08
C TYR A 242 -20.64 0.75 -6.21
N GLU A 243 -21.27 1.49 -5.31
CA GLU A 243 -22.72 1.74 -5.36
C GLU A 243 -23.04 2.69 -6.53
N ASN A 244 -24.07 2.34 -7.30
CA ASN A 244 -24.52 3.09 -8.48
C ASN A 244 -23.41 3.37 -9.53
N GLY A 245 -22.32 2.58 -9.52
CA GLY A 245 -21.24 2.67 -10.50
C GLY A 245 -20.36 3.92 -10.43
N LEU A 246 -20.36 4.66 -9.32
CA LEU A 246 -19.54 5.88 -9.17
C LEU A 246 -18.92 6.08 -7.78
N VAL A 247 -19.58 5.65 -6.71
CA VAL A 247 -19.19 5.99 -5.34
C VAL A 247 -18.87 4.73 -4.56
N LEU A 248 -17.72 4.71 -3.88
CA LEU A 248 -17.44 3.72 -2.87
C LEU A 248 -18.41 3.91 -1.69
N PRO A 249 -19.18 2.88 -1.29
CA PRO A 249 -19.85 2.93 0.00
C PRO A 249 -18.78 3.09 1.11
N PRO A 250 -18.94 4.06 2.04
CA PRO A 250 -18.09 4.13 3.21
C PRO A 250 -18.22 2.83 4.01
N TYR A 251 -17.10 2.29 4.47
CA TYR A 251 -16.93 0.88 4.81
C TYR A 251 -18.03 0.36 5.74
N ARG A 252 -18.91 -0.44 5.16
CA ARG A 252 -19.74 -1.42 5.87
C ARG A 252 -19.04 -2.77 5.72
N ASP A 253 -19.34 -3.71 6.62
CA ASP A 253 -18.78 -5.05 6.56
C ASP A 253 -19.12 -5.69 5.20
N GLY A 254 -18.07 -5.91 4.41
CA GLY A 254 -18.17 -6.37 3.04
C GLY A 254 -18.44 -5.26 2.01
N THR A 255 -17.34 -4.81 1.43
CA THR A 255 -17.22 -4.00 0.19
C THR A 255 -16.01 -4.49 -0.61
N ASN A 256 -14.99 -4.98 0.09
CA ASN A 256 -13.87 -5.76 -0.44
C ASN A 256 -14.22 -7.25 -0.52
N PHE A 257 -13.87 -7.90 -1.63
CA PHE A 257 -14.02 -9.34 -1.83
C PHE A 257 -12.75 -9.94 -2.45
N VAL A 258 -12.68 -11.28 -2.50
CA VAL A 258 -11.53 -12.01 -3.07
C VAL A 258 -12.06 -13.06 -4.04
N VAL A 259 -11.84 -12.85 -5.34
CA VAL A 259 -12.25 -13.76 -6.41
C VAL A 259 -11.28 -14.91 -6.49
N TYR A 260 -11.75 -16.15 -6.40
CA TYR A 260 -10.90 -17.32 -6.65
C TYR A 260 -10.87 -17.64 -8.15
N PHE A 261 -9.80 -17.27 -8.87
CA PHE A 261 -9.78 -17.37 -10.33
C PHE A 261 -10.00 -18.80 -10.89
N PRO A 262 -9.53 -19.89 -10.25
CA PRO A 262 -9.83 -21.27 -10.67
C PRO A 262 -11.32 -21.66 -10.62
N SER A 263 -12.20 -20.81 -10.06
CA SER A 263 -13.64 -20.99 -10.07
C SER A 263 -14.37 -20.19 -11.16
N VAL A 264 -13.65 -19.41 -11.96
CA VAL A 264 -14.23 -18.53 -12.98
C VAL A 264 -14.71 -19.36 -14.18
N VAL A 265 -16.01 -19.35 -14.42
CA VAL A 265 -16.66 -20.02 -15.55
C VAL A 265 -17.25 -18.98 -16.50
N GLN A 266 -16.77 -18.96 -17.75
CA GLN A 266 -17.31 -18.11 -18.80
C GLN A 266 -18.71 -18.59 -19.23
N ILE A 267 -19.72 -17.71 -19.19
CA ILE A 267 -21.10 -17.98 -19.62
C ILE A 267 -21.34 -17.45 -21.04
N SER A 268 -20.77 -16.27 -21.34
CA SER A 268 -20.79 -15.63 -22.67
C SER A 268 -19.45 -14.94 -22.92
N ASN A 269 -19.29 -14.30 -24.08
CA ASN A 269 -18.10 -13.50 -24.37
C ASN A 269 -17.76 -12.44 -23.28
N ASP A 270 -18.78 -11.87 -22.64
CA ASP A 270 -18.65 -10.77 -21.66
C ASP A 270 -19.10 -11.13 -20.23
N THR A 271 -19.76 -12.27 -20.01
CA THR A 271 -20.40 -12.62 -18.74
C THR A 271 -19.77 -13.87 -18.12
N TYR A 272 -19.41 -13.78 -16.85
CA TYR A 272 -18.66 -14.79 -16.11
C TYR A 272 -19.31 -15.08 -14.76
N SER A 273 -19.40 -16.36 -14.38
CA SER A 273 -19.68 -16.80 -13.01
C SER A 273 -18.37 -16.99 -12.27
N MET A 274 -18.32 -16.71 -10.97
CA MET A 274 -17.12 -16.90 -10.14
C MET A 274 -17.48 -17.08 -8.66
N ALA A 275 -16.65 -17.82 -7.92
CA ALA A 275 -16.76 -17.97 -6.48
C ALA A 275 -15.81 -17.03 -5.73
N LEU A 276 -16.24 -16.64 -4.54
CA LEU A 276 -15.56 -15.74 -3.63
C LEU A 276 -14.96 -16.53 -2.46
N ARG A 277 -13.74 -16.20 -2.03
CA ARG A 277 -13.08 -16.89 -0.90
C ARG A 277 -13.69 -16.54 0.47
N GLN A 278 -14.50 -15.48 0.55
CA GLN A 278 -15.13 -14.98 1.77
C GLN A 278 -16.44 -14.27 1.43
N ASP A 279 -17.32 -14.13 2.44
CA ASP A 279 -18.56 -13.36 2.35
C ASP A 279 -18.23 -11.90 1.97
N PRO A 280 -18.72 -11.38 0.83
CA PRO A 280 -18.50 -10.01 0.38
C PRO A 280 -19.41 -8.99 1.07
N GLY A 281 -20.27 -9.43 2.01
CA GLY A 281 -21.25 -8.61 2.72
C GLY A 281 -22.22 -7.89 1.80
N ILE A 282 -22.29 -6.56 1.88
CA ILE A 282 -23.36 -5.78 1.25
C ILE A 282 -23.05 -5.49 -0.23
N ILE A 283 -23.35 -6.48 -1.08
CA ILE A 283 -23.32 -6.37 -2.54
C ILE A 283 -24.73 -6.54 -3.13
N ARG A 284 -25.03 -5.90 -4.27
CA ARG A 284 -26.34 -5.99 -4.94
C ARG A 284 -26.23 -6.21 -6.43
N ILE A 285 -27.30 -6.76 -7.01
CA ILE A 285 -27.47 -6.81 -8.46
C ILE A 285 -27.58 -5.36 -8.99
N ASN A 286 -26.88 -5.09 -10.09
CA ASN A 286 -26.60 -3.79 -10.71
C ASN A 286 -25.53 -2.91 -10.03
N ASP A 287 -24.93 -3.32 -8.90
CA ASP A 287 -23.71 -2.65 -8.42
C ASP A 287 -22.53 -2.95 -9.37
N THR A 288 -21.53 -2.05 -9.40
CA THR A 288 -20.32 -2.22 -10.24
C THR A 288 -19.20 -2.83 -9.42
N ALA A 289 -18.69 -3.97 -9.87
CA ALA A 289 -17.54 -4.66 -9.32
C ALA A 289 -16.27 -4.30 -10.11
N VAL A 290 -15.21 -3.94 -9.39
CA VAL A 290 -13.83 -3.88 -9.89
C VAL A 290 -13.07 -5.10 -9.36
N ILE A 291 -12.26 -5.77 -10.20
CA ILE A 291 -11.45 -6.94 -9.83
C ILE A 291 -10.02 -6.71 -10.29
N THR A 292 -9.05 -6.79 -9.38
CA THR A 292 -7.63 -6.49 -9.61
C THR A 292 -6.82 -7.74 -9.95
N GLN A 293 -5.72 -7.56 -10.69
CA GLN A 293 -4.74 -8.63 -10.89
C GLN A 293 -3.78 -8.74 -9.68
N PRO A 294 -3.27 -9.93 -9.34
CA PRO A 294 -2.31 -10.13 -8.26
C PRO A 294 -0.90 -9.72 -8.71
N THR A 295 -0.49 -8.50 -8.40
CA THR A 295 0.85 -7.99 -8.73
C THR A 295 1.32 -6.96 -7.68
N VAL A 296 2.62 -6.65 -7.67
CA VAL A 296 3.26 -5.74 -6.70
C VAL A 296 4.10 -4.63 -7.38
N ASN A 297 3.80 -4.33 -8.64
CA ASN A 297 4.53 -3.31 -9.40
C ASN A 297 4.16 -1.88 -8.95
N THR A 298 4.68 -0.88 -9.66
CA THR A 298 4.46 0.54 -9.32
C THR A 298 4.42 1.40 -10.59
N GLY A 299 3.59 2.44 -10.59
CA GLY A 299 3.56 3.45 -11.64
C GLY A 299 4.86 4.26 -11.73
N ILE A 300 5.25 4.95 -10.65
CA ILE A 300 6.61 5.52 -10.49
C ILE A 300 7.21 5.11 -9.14
N ALA A 301 8.32 4.37 -9.17
CA ALA A 301 9.10 4.00 -7.99
C ALA A 301 10.35 4.89 -7.84
N MET A 302 10.63 5.33 -6.62
CA MET A 302 11.83 6.05 -6.21
C MET A 302 12.57 5.21 -5.17
N ASN A 303 13.55 4.43 -5.59
CA ASN A 303 14.32 3.56 -4.69
C ASN A 303 15.59 4.24 -4.22
N ASN A 304 15.87 4.20 -2.91
CA ASN A 304 17.12 4.67 -2.33
C ASN A 304 17.46 6.16 -2.65
N CYS A 305 16.44 6.97 -2.97
CA CYS A 305 16.58 8.33 -3.50
C CYS A 305 16.65 9.41 -2.41
N ILE A 306 17.00 10.64 -2.81
CA ILE A 306 16.98 11.85 -1.97
C ILE A 306 16.83 13.10 -2.85
N ASN A 307 16.10 14.11 -2.39
CA ASN A 307 15.85 15.36 -3.15
C ASN A 307 15.29 15.11 -4.57
N VAL A 308 14.59 14.00 -4.79
CA VAL A 308 13.91 13.74 -6.07
C VAL A 308 12.58 14.49 -6.07
N VAL A 309 12.25 15.13 -7.19
CA VAL A 309 11.00 15.88 -7.38
C VAL A 309 10.22 15.26 -8.54
N LEU A 310 8.98 14.86 -8.28
CA LEU A 310 7.98 14.50 -9.27
C LEU A 310 6.97 15.65 -9.38
N MET A 311 6.77 16.20 -10.57
CA MET A 311 5.98 17.43 -10.73
C MET A 311 5.11 17.44 -12.00
N ASP A 312 3.86 17.90 -11.89
CA ASP A 312 2.92 18.02 -13.02
C ASP A 312 2.74 16.71 -13.82
N LEU A 313 2.66 15.57 -13.12
CA LEU A 313 2.45 14.24 -13.72
C LEU A 313 1.04 13.75 -13.45
N THR A 314 0.29 13.37 -14.48
CA THR A 314 -1.00 12.70 -14.36
C THR A 314 -0.85 11.21 -14.68
N MET A 315 -1.29 10.35 -13.77
CA MET A 315 -1.26 8.90 -13.91
C MET A 315 -2.69 8.35 -13.82
N PHE A 316 -3.09 7.58 -14.83
CA PHE A 316 -4.44 7.03 -14.93
C PHE A 316 -4.57 5.60 -14.43
N PHE A 317 -3.50 4.80 -14.54
CA PHE A 317 -3.47 3.40 -14.13
C PHE A 317 -2.09 3.01 -13.60
N ALA A 318 -2.05 2.34 -12.45
CA ALA A 318 -0.85 1.76 -11.85
C ALA A 318 -1.06 0.29 -11.48
N ALA A 319 -0.12 -0.57 -11.91
CA ALA A 319 -0.13 -2.02 -11.65
C ALA A 319 0.37 -2.38 -10.23
N GLY A 320 -0.15 -1.69 -9.22
CA GLY A 320 0.21 -1.85 -7.81
C GLY A 320 0.09 -0.50 -7.13
N PHE A 321 1.18 -0.01 -6.53
CA PHE A 321 1.22 1.36 -5.99
C PHE A 321 1.25 2.40 -7.12
N GLY A 322 0.58 3.54 -6.96
CA GLY A 322 0.72 4.68 -7.88
C GLY A 322 2.15 5.23 -7.87
N PHE A 323 2.58 5.66 -6.69
CA PHE A 323 3.92 6.14 -6.40
C PHE A 323 4.54 5.35 -5.23
N TYR A 324 5.77 4.85 -5.37
CA TYR A 324 6.50 4.19 -4.28
C TYR A 324 7.77 4.98 -3.94
N ASP A 325 8.04 5.21 -2.65
CA ASP A 325 9.31 5.79 -2.18
C ASP A 325 9.99 4.83 -1.20
N GLY A 326 10.86 3.99 -1.76
CA GLY A 326 11.48 2.84 -1.11
C GLY A 326 12.79 3.19 -0.41
N THR A 327 12.78 3.21 0.92
CA THR A 327 13.94 3.54 1.77
C THR A 327 14.60 4.90 1.44
N PRO A 328 13.86 6.01 1.31
CA PRO A 328 14.43 7.31 0.98
C PRO A 328 15.50 7.75 1.98
N LYS A 329 16.62 8.25 1.45
CA LYS A 329 17.76 8.77 2.21
C LYS A 329 17.51 10.18 2.73
N GLY A 330 16.54 10.89 2.17
CA GLY A 330 16.07 12.21 2.57
C GLY A 330 14.80 12.61 1.82
N THR A 331 14.37 13.87 1.93
CA THR A 331 13.06 14.34 1.45
C THR A 331 12.96 14.33 -0.09
N ASN A 332 12.12 13.44 -0.61
CA ASN A 332 11.59 13.52 -1.98
C ASN A 332 10.29 14.34 -1.99
N THR A 333 9.85 14.80 -3.15
CA THR A 333 8.71 15.72 -3.31
C THR A 333 7.78 15.29 -4.44
N LEU A 334 6.47 15.23 -4.16
CA LEU A 334 5.39 15.12 -5.14
C LEU A 334 4.63 16.45 -5.14
N LEU A 335 4.67 17.16 -6.26
CA LEU A 335 4.11 18.51 -6.40
C LEU A 335 3.17 18.60 -7.60
N ARG A 336 1.88 18.82 -7.36
CA ARG A 336 0.84 18.84 -8.42
C ARG A 336 0.82 17.58 -9.29
N VAL A 337 1.12 16.42 -8.70
CA VAL A 337 0.86 15.14 -9.38
C VAL A 337 -0.61 14.74 -9.20
N ALA A 338 -1.16 13.98 -10.13
CA ALA A 338 -2.52 13.48 -10.05
C ALA A 338 -2.52 11.98 -10.34
N LEU A 339 -2.86 11.17 -9.34
CA LEU A 339 -3.29 9.80 -9.53
C LEU A 339 -4.82 9.80 -9.48
N ILE A 340 -5.46 9.60 -10.62
CA ILE A 340 -6.91 9.68 -10.81
C ILE A 340 -7.33 8.64 -11.84
N PRO A 341 -8.56 8.09 -11.82
CA PRO A 341 -9.00 7.19 -12.89
C PRO A 341 -9.04 7.94 -14.24
N ASP A 342 -8.90 7.21 -15.35
CA ASP A 342 -9.00 7.82 -16.69
C ASP A 342 -10.39 8.47 -16.87
N PRO A 343 -10.48 9.78 -17.18
CA PRO A 343 -11.75 10.47 -17.37
C PRO A 343 -12.48 10.08 -18.68
N THR A 344 -11.89 9.20 -19.49
CA THR A 344 -12.46 8.73 -20.76
C THR A 344 -13.45 7.58 -20.52
N PRO A 345 -14.75 7.74 -20.81
CA PRO A 345 -15.71 6.64 -20.69
C PRO A 345 -15.49 5.60 -21.78
N GLY A 346 -15.72 4.33 -21.43
CA GLY A 346 -15.69 3.20 -22.36
C GLY A 346 -16.82 3.23 -23.41
N PRO A 347 -16.82 2.29 -24.38
CA PRO A 347 -17.83 2.22 -25.44
C PRO A 347 -19.28 2.01 -24.96
N ASP A 348 -19.46 1.58 -23.71
CA ASP A 348 -20.73 1.41 -22.99
C ASP A 348 -21.05 2.59 -22.05
N GLY A 349 -20.30 3.69 -22.15
CA GLY A 349 -20.47 4.91 -21.36
C GLY A 349 -19.94 4.82 -19.93
N GLN A 350 -19.34 3.70 -19.52
CA GLN A 350 -18.86 3.48 -18.16
C GLN A 350 -17.48 4.13 -17.96
N LEU A 351 -17.32 4.89 -16.88
CA LEU A 351 -16.01 5.42 -16.50
C LEU A 351 -15.18 4.35 -15.78
N PRO A 352 -13.85 4.30 -16.00
CA PRO A 352 -12.90 3.67 -15.09
C PRO A 352 -13.02 4.23 -13.67
N LEU A 353 -13.10 3.35 -12.67
CA LEU A 353 -13.33 3.77 -11.27
C LEU A 353 -12.08 3.73 -10.36
N MET A 354 -10.99 3.12 -10.83
CA MET A 354 -9.78 2.89 -10.05
C MET A 354 -8.54 3.40 -10.80
N SER A 355 -7.52 3.87 -10.07
CA SER A 355 -6.31 4.51 -10.61
C SER A 355 -5.02 3.78 -10.27
N ALA A 356 -4.98 3.11 -9.12
CA ALA A 356 -3.95 2.19 -8.68
C ALA A 356 -4.65 0.99 -8.03
N ILE A 357 -4.12 -0.24 -8.16
CA ILE A 357 -4.76 -1.40 -7.52
C ILE A 357 -4.37 -1.57 -6.05
N HIS A 358 -3.31 -0.88 -5.59
CA HIS A 358 -2.93 -0.70 -4.19
C HIS A 358 -2.94 0.80 -3.85
N ASP A 359 -2.12 1.22 -2.89
CA ASP A 359 -1.96 2.59 -2.40
C ASP A 359 -1.70 3.63 -3.50
N GLY A 360 -2.14 4.86 -3.26
CA GLY A 360 -1.87 5.99 -4.16
C GLY A 360 -0.41 6.46 -4.08
N TYR A 361 0.09 6.67 -2.87
CA TYR A 361 1.50 6.90 -2.56
C TYR A 361 1.89 6.03 -1.36
N HIS A 362 2.98 5.27 -1.45
CA HIS A 362 3.44 4.42 -0.36
C HIS A 362 4.94 4.65 -0.10
N SER A 363 5.31 4.98 1.15
CA SER A 363 6.72 5.18 1.54
C SER A 363 7.10 4.37 2.76
N THR A 364 8.10 3.51 2.55
CA THR A 364 8.60 2.54 3.52
C THR A 364 10.01 2.90 3.98
N SER A 365 10.25 2.89 5.29
CA SER A 365 11.59 2.85 5.90
C SER A 365 12.49 4.09 5.62
N GLY A 366 11.87 5.25 5.39
CA GLY A 366 12.52 6.52 5.01
C GLY A 366 13.20 7.31 6.14
N LYS A 367 14.37 7.91 5.90
CA LYS A 367 15.08 8.74 6.90
C LYS A 367 14.41 10.08 7.17
N ALA A 368 13.94 10.74 6.11
CA ALA A 368 13.10 11.92 6.18
C ALA A 368 11.81 11.66 5.40
N GLY A 369 10.75 12.36 5.76
CA GLY A 369 9.44 12.23 5.12
C GLY A 369 9.38 12.98 3.79
N PRO A 370 8.43 12.59 2.93
CA PRO A 370 8.18 13.28 1.67
C PRO A 370 7.47 14.62 1.89
N ILE A 371 7.52 15.47 0.87
CA ILE A 371 6.62 16.61 0.71
C ILE A 371 5.62 16.25 -0.39
N ILE A 372 4.35 16.08 -0.04
CA ILE A 372 3.25 15.80 -0.96
C ILE A 372 2.32 17.02 -0.92
N SER A 373 2.31 17.81 -1.99
CA SER A 373 1.58 19.08 -2.00
C SER A 373 0.84 19.39 -3.29
N SER A 374 -0.34 19.98 -3.15
CA SER A 374 -1.24 20.37 -4.25
C SER A 374 -1.55 19.25 -5.25
N SER A 375 -1.46 18.00 -4.80
CA SER A 375 -1.59 16.78 -5.60
C SER A 375 -2.97 16.13 -5.42
N GLN A 376 -3.32 15.19 -6.30
CA GLN A 376 -4.60 14.48 -6.29
C GLN A 376 -4.38 12.97 -6.15
N PHE A 377 -5.16 12.31 -5.28
CA PHE A 377 -5.16 10.86 -5.09
C PHE A 377 -6.62 10.36 -5.02
N VAL A 378 -7.10 9.85 -6.15
CA VAL A 378 -8.50 9.43 -6.33
C VAL A 378 -8.56 8.02 -6.87
N GLY A 379 -9.42 7.16 -6.30
CA GLY A 379 -9.64 5.80 -6.80
C GLY A 379 -8.48 4.82 -6.58
N ALA A 380 -7.61 5.05 -5.60
CA ALA A 380 -6.60 4.06 -5.21
C ALA A 380 -7.26 2.80 -4.62
N GLY A 381 -6.71 1.64 -4.93
CA GLY A 381 -7.16 0.33 -4.48
C GLY A 381 -6.70 -0.02 -3.06
N ASP A 382 -5.99 0.89 -2.39
CA ASP A 382 -5.77 0.87 -0.95
C ASP A 382 -5.72 2.30 -0.36
N ASP A 383 -4.89 2.55 0.65
CA ASP A 383 -4.65 3.88 1.24
C ASP A 383 -4.18 4.92 0.22
N ALA A 384 -4.74 6.13 0.21
CA ALA A 384 -4.33 7.13 -0.78
C ALA A 384 -2.89 7.63 -0.56
N ILE A 385 -2.44 7.72 0.69
CA ILE A 385 -1.08 8.09 1.10
C ILE A 385 -0.68 7.32 2.37
N ALA A 386 0.32 6.43 2.29
CA ALA A 386 0.92 5.71 3.41
C ALA A 386 2.39 6.13 3.66
N ILE A 387 2.76 6.43 4.92
CA ILE A 387 4.11 6.83 5.32
C ILE A 387 4.51 6.15 6.63
N HIS A 388 5.43 5.19 6.58
CA HIS A 388 5.77 4.33 7.73
C HIS A 388 7.20 3.77 7.72
N GLY A 389 7.59 3.13 8.83
CA GLY A 389 8.75 2.25 8.93
C GLY A 389 8.35 0.81 9.23
N ARG A 390 9.33 -0.09 9.34
CA ARG A 390 9.13 -1.49 9.80
C ARG A 390 9.16 -1.62 11.32
N MET A 391 8.52 -2.68 11.82
CA MET A 391 8.77 -3.26 13.14
C MET A 391 9.51 -4.59 13.00
N TYR A 392 10.25 -5.02 14.03
CA TYR A 392 11.01 -6.28 14.02
C TYR A 392 10.94 -6.98 15.39
N THR A 393 10.81 -8.30 15.42
CA THR A 393 10.70 -9.07 16.67
C THR A 393 12.07 -9.39 17.26
N VAL A 394 12.19 -9.30 18.58
CA VAL A 394 13.38 -9.71 19.35
C VAL A 394 13.24 -11.19 19.72
N ALA A 395 13.82 -12.04 18.87
CA ALA A 395 13.79 -13.49 19.04
C ALA A 395 14.74 -13.99 20.15
N ALA A 396 15.79 -13.22 20.49
CA ALA A 396 16.66 -13.49 21.64
C ALA A 396 17.42 -12.25 22.13
N VAL A 397 17.93 -12.32 23.37
CA VAL A 397 18.70 -11.24 24.02
C VAL A 397 19.97 -11.76 24.70
N SER A 398 20.99 -10.93 24.77
CA SER A 398 22.23 -11.18 25.52
C SER A 398 22.74 -9.87 26.14
N GLN A 399 22.28 -9.58 27.36
CA GLN A 399 22.59 -8.35 28.10
C GLN A 399 24.10 -8.15 28.32
N SER A 400 24.85 -9.23 28.63
CA SER A 400 26.31 -9.17 28.85
C SER A 400 27.11 -8.78 27.60
N SER A 401 26.57 -9.04 26.41
CA SER A 401 27.18 -8.64 25.13
C SER A 401 26.51 -7.43 24.48
N LYS A 402 25.48 -6.86 25.12
CA LYS A 402 24.56 -5.83 24.58
C LYS A 402 23.96 -6.21 23.22
N THR A 403 23.55 -7.47 23.05
CA THR A 403 23.07 -7.99 21.77
C THR A 403 21.59 -8.36 21.80
N LEU A 404 20.87 -8.03 20.72
CA LEU A 404 19.55 -8.54 20.36
C LEU A 404 19.70 -9.44 19.12
N THR A 405 18.96 -10.52 19.02
CA THR A 405 18.72 -11.20 17.73
C THR A 405 17.37 -10.74 17.23
N LEU A 406 17.39 -9.89 16.20
CA LEU A 406 16.18 -9.41 15.52
C LEU A 406 15.73 -10.44 14.48
N ALA A 407 14.43 -10.51 14.22
CA ALA A 407 13.81 -11.44 13.30
C ALA A 407 12.55 -10.86 12.65
N ALA A 408 12.37 -11.11 11.35
CA ALA A 408 11.16 -10.86 10.55
C ALA A 408 11.29 -11.56 9.19
N ASN A 409 10.19 -11.74 8.45
CA ASN A 409 10.20 -12.33 7.10
C ASN A 409 11.19 -11.60 6.16
N ILE A 410 11.07 -10.28 6.06
CA ILE A 410 11.95 -9.41 5.27
C ILE A 410 12.66 -8.44 6.21
N ILE A 411 13.99 -8.38 6.09
CA ILE A 411 14.81 -7.35 6.72
C ILE A 411 15.87 -6.92 5.71
N SER A 412 15.71 -5.72 5.15
CA SER A 412 16.67 -5.14 4.22
C SER A 412 17.70 -4.27 4.95
N THR A 413 18.96 -4.34 4.51
CA THR A 413 20.05 -3.46 4.99
C THR A 413 19.85 -2.00 4.61
N TYR A 414 18.88 -1.66 3.76
CA TYR A 414 18.47 -0.28 3.54
C TYR A 414 17.49 0.22 4.60
N GLU A 415 16.69 -0.66 5.22
CA GLU A 415 15.70 -0.32 6.24
C GLU A 415 16.32 -0.12 7.63
N LEU A 416 17.32 -0.95 8.00
CA LEU A 416 17.95 -0.91 9.33
C LEU A 416 19.48 -0.95 9.24
N ASN A 417 20.16 0.03 9.85
CA ASN A 417 21.62 0.18 9.77
C ASN A 417 22.29 0.42 11.13
N VAL A 418 23.62 0.29 11.15
CA VAL A 418 24.47 0.87 12.21
C VAL A 418 24.27 2.39 12.23
N GLY A 419 24.10 2.96 13.42
CA GLY A 419 23.78 4.37 13.64
C GLY A 419 22.28 4.69 13.69
N ASP A 420 21.40 3.80 13.25
CA ASP A 420 19.95 3.97 13.46
C ASP A 420 19.58 3.83 14.94
N THR A 421 18.51 4.53 15.32
CA THR A 421 17.99 4.56 16.68
C THR A 421 16.73 3.71 16.76
N ILE A 422 16.71 2.78 17.73
CA ILE A 422 15.61 1.85 17.95
C ILE A 422 14.91 2.14 19.27
N ASN A 423 13.58 2.08 19.26
CA ASN A 423 12.76 2.00 20.45
C ASN A 423 12.36 0.53 20.66
N VAL A 424 12.47 0.03 21.89
CA VAL A 424 12.13 -1.36 22.22
C VAL A 424 10.91 -1.40 23.12
N TYR A 425 10.02 -2.36 22.86
CA TYR A 425 8.75 -2.56 23.54
C TYR A 425 8.58 -4.03 23.93
N ASN A 426 7.87 -4.33 25.02
CA ASN A 426 7.49 -5.70 25.36
C ASN A 426 6.27 -6.18 24.51
N PRO A 427 5.86 -7.47 24.58
CA PRO A 427 4.70 -7.97 23.83
C PRO A 427 3.38 -7.24 24.10
N ALA A 428 3.24 -6.57 25.25
CA ALA A 428 2.07 -5.75 25.60
C ALA A 428 2.21 -4.28 25.15
N ALA A 429 3.10 -4.02 24.18
CA ALA A 429 3.47 -2.70 23.68
C ALA A 429 3.92 -1.68 24.74
N LYS A 430 4.45 -2.14 25.89
CA LYS A 430 5.07 -1.26 26.89
C LYS A 430 6.47 -0.87 26.44
N PHE A 431 6.73 0.43 26.28
CA PHE A 431 8.08 0.95 26.03
C PHE A 431 9.08 0.55 27.13
N LEU A 432 10.24 0.03 26.70
CA LEU A 432 11.36 -0.44 27.54
C LEU A 432 12.59 0.46 27.46
N GLY A 433 12.68 1.34 26.45
CA GLY A 433 13.77 2.30 26.27
C GLY A 433 14.25 2.42 24.82
N THR A 434 15.16 3.38 24.61
CA THR A 434 15.79 3.68 23.32
C THR A 434 17.26 3.30 23.34
N ALA A 435 17.78 2.79 22.22
CA ALA A 435 19.21 2.53 22.04
C ALA A 435 19.64 2.78 20.58
N THR A 436 20.95 2.88 20.34
CA THR A 436 21.52 3.07 18.99
C THR A 436 22.24 1.80 18.55
N ILE A 437 22.05 1.38 17.29
CA ILE A 437 22.72 0.21 16.74
C ILE A 437 24.21 0.50 16.50
N SER A 438 25.08 -0.35 17.02
CA SER A 438 26.54 -0.30 16.86
C SER A 438 27.10 -1.43 15.99
N SER A 439 26.34 -2.50 15.77
CA SER A 439 26.66 -3.59 14.84
C SER A 439 25.36 -4.22 14.37
N PHE A 440 25.27 -4.54 13.08
CA PHE A 440 24.13 -5.23 12.47
C PHE A 440 24.66 -6.26 11.48
N THR A 441 24.28 -7.53 11.63
CA THR A 441 24.89 -8.62 10.85
C THR A 441 23.94 -9.79 10.72
N PHE A 442 23.69 -10.26 9.50
CA PHE A 442 22.88 -11.46 9.24
C PHE A 442 23.46 -12.69 9.96
N THR A 443 22.58 -13.59 10.42
CA THR A 443 22.97 -14.87 11.01
C THR A 443 22.00 -15.97 10.59
N SER A 444 22.52 -17.07 10.04
CA SER A 444 21.72 -18.27 9.74
C SER A 444 21.33 -19.06 11.00
N LYS A 445 21.84 -18.69 12.17
CA LYS A 445 21.47 -19.32 13.45
C LYS A 445 20.17 -18.74 13.99
N ALA A 446 19.05 -19.41 13.67
CA ALA A 446 17.79 -19.24 14.39
C ALA A 446 18.01 -19.46 15.90
N PRO A 447 17.51 -18.56 16.78
CA PRO A 447 17.62 -18.72 18.23
C PRO A 447 16.44 -19.49 18.85
N VAL A 448 15.37 -19.71 18.08
CA VAL A 448 14.11 -20.39 18.46
C VAL A 448 13.74 -21.43 17.41
N ALA A 449 12.79 -22.31 17.73
CA ALA A 449 12.29 -23.31 16.78
C ALA A 449 11.41 -22.66 15.69
N PRO A 450 11.43 -23.15 14.44
CA PRO A 450 10.59 -22.64 13.35
C PRO A 450 9.09 -22.58 13.69
N SER A 451 8.57 -23.58 14.40
CA SER A 451 7.16 -23.66 14.82
C SER A 451 6.80 -22.78 16.04
N THR A 452 7.72 -21.95 16.54
CA THR A 452 7.41 -20.97 17.59
C THR A 452 6.45 -19.91 17.02
N PRO A 453 5.35 -19.56 17.70
CA PRO A 453 4.50 -18.44 17.28
C PRO A 453 5.15 -17.08 17.55
N ASP A 454 4.97 -16.13 16.63
CA ASP A 454 5.07 -14.70 16.98
C ASP A 454 3.71 -14.26 17.54
N ILE A 455 3.71 -13.69 18.75
CA ILE A 455 2.49 -13.30 19.49
C ILE A 455 2.15 -11.81 19.34
N VAL A 456 2.96 -11.05 18.60
CA VAL A 456 2.81 -9.60 18.40
C VAL A 456 2.43 -9.30 16.95
N PHE A 457 3.00 -10.03 15.99
CA PHE A 457 2.71 -9.88 14.56
C PHE A 457 2.01 -11.11 13.94
N GLY A 458 1.92 -12.21 14.67
CA GLY A 458 1.26 -13.44 14.21
C GLY A 458 2.14 -14.33 13.33
N GLY A 459 1.60 -15.50 12.98
CA GLY A 459 2.33 -16.54 12.23
C GLY A 459 3.40 -17.22 13.08
N THR A 460 4.45 -17.73 12.43
CA THR A 460 5.54 -18.47 13.07
C THR A 460 6.91 -17.99 12.59
N PHE A 461 7.94 -18.29 13.38
CA PHE A 461 9.35 -17.99 13.08
C PHE A 461 9.96 -18.80 11.92
N GLN A 462 9.15 -19.59 11.20
CA GLN A 462 9.57 -20.49 10.12
C GLN A 462 10.18 -19.76 8.91
N TYR A 463 9.63 -18.60 8.57
CA TYR A 463 10.04 -17.82 7.39
C TYR A 463 10.90 -16.59 7.75
N TYR A 464 11.31 -16.46 9.02
CA TYR A 464 11.98 -15.28 9.53
C TYR A 464 13.49 -15.32 9.25
N ASN A 465 14.04 -14.22 8.72
CA ASN A 465 15.46 -13.96 8.62
C ASN A 465 15.99 -13.36 9.93
N TYR A 466 17.18 -13.77 10.38
CA TYR A 466 17.73 -13.37 11.69
C TYR A 466 18.96 -12.45 11.57
N TYR A 467 19.02 -11.42 12.41
CA TYR A 467 20.11 -10.44 12.44
C TYR A 467 20.62 -10.20 13.86
N LEU A 468 21.91 -10.46 14.05
CA LEU A 468 22.64 -10.20 15.29
C LEU A 468 22.95 -8.70 15.40
N THR A 469 22.31 -8.05 16.37
CA THR A 469 22.24 -6.59 16.47
C THR A 469 22.81 -6.14 17.81
N LYS A 470 23.94 -5.43 17.82
CA LYS A 470 24.54 -4.87 19.04
C LYS A 470 24.13 -3.43 19.24
N VAL A 471 23.86 -3.05 20.49
CA VAL A 471 23.48 -1.69 20.87
C VAL A 471 24.55 -1.00 21.72
N THR A 472 24.69 0.32 21.56
CA THR A 472 25.67 1.15 22.30
C THR A 472 25.43 1.12 23.81
N SER A 473 24.17 1.25 24.22
CA SER A 473 23.67 1.23 25.59
C SER A 473 22.74 0.04 25.84
N TRP A 474 22.59 -0.35 27.10
CA TRP A 474 21.54 -1.29 27.53
C TRP A 474 20.70 -0.56 28.59
N PRO A 475 19.59 0.10 28.21
CA PRO A 475 18.67 0.75 29.13
C PRO A 475 18.20 -0.19 30.25
N SER A 476 17.88 0.36 31.42
CA SER A 476 17.42 -0.43 32.57
C SER A 476 16.16 -1.25 32.27
N GLY A 477 15.24 -0.73 31.44
CA GLY A 477 14.05 -1.46 31.00
C GLY A 477 14.32 -2.64 30.05
N PHE A 478 15.54 -2.77 29.49
CA PHE A 478 15.94 -3.96 28.73
C PHE A 478 16.39 -5.11 29.65
N ALA A 479 16.59 -4.88 30.95
CA ALA A 479 16.91 -5.94 31.91
C ALA A 479 15.67 -6.85 32.12
N GLY A 480 15.80 -8.14 31.84
CA GLY A 480 14.65 -9.06 31.86
C GLY A 480 13.67 -8.87 30.70
N MET A 481 14.09 -8.27 29.58
CA MET A 481 13.30 -8.15 28.36
C MET A 481 12.71 -9.52 27.94
N PRO A 482 11.38 -9.67 27.86
CA PRO A 482 10.75 -10.96 27.56
C PRO A 482 10.90 -11.32 26.07
N PHE A 483 10.74 -12.61 25.78
CA PHE A 483 10.60 -13.12 24.41
C PHE A 483 9.39 -12.48 23.70
N ASN A 484 9.45 -12.36 22.38
CA ASN A 484 8.53 -11.58 21.54
C ASN A 484 8.35 -10.10 21.97
N SER A 485 9.32 -9.53 22.69
CA SER A 485 9.52 -8.07 22.65
C SER A 485 9.78 -7.65 21.20
N PHE A 486 9.39 -6.44 20.81
CA PHE A 486 9.58 -5.93 19.46
C PHE A 486 10.33 -4.60 19.47
N ILE A 487 10.89 -4.24 18.32
CA ILE A 487 11.51 -2.94 18.10
C ILE A 487 10.78 -2.16 17.01
N THR A 488 10.89 -0.84 17.10
CA THR A 488 10.58 0.09 16.01
C THR A 488 11.80 0.98 15.77
N VAL A 489 11.87 1.62 14.59
CA VAL A 489 13.06 2.36 14.15
C VAL A 489 12.71 3.82 13.83
N PRO A 490 12.46 4.70 14.81
CA PRO A 490 11.97 6.06 14.56
C PRO A 490 12.85 6.92 13.61
N SER A 491 14.15 6.61 13.48
CA SER A 491 15.01 7.26 12.46
C SER A 491 14.72 6.86 11.01
N ARG A 492 13.70 6.01 10.79
CA ARG A 492 13.36 5.36 9.51
C ARG A 492 11.86 5.35 9.20
N ASN A 493 11.04 6.23 9.78
CA ASN A 493 9.60 6.21 9.51
C ASN A 493 9.12 7.20 8.44
N GLY A 494 10.00 8.03 7.87
CA GLY A 494 9.60 9.21 7.09
C GLY A 494 9.44 10.47 7.97
N MET A 495 10.42 10.75 8.82
CA MET A 495 10.40 11.86 9.78
C MET A 495 10.21 13.25 9.14
N ASN A 496 9.33 14.08 9.70
CA ASN A 496 9.01 15.45 9.26
C ASN A 496 8.35 15.55 7.87
N TYR A 497 7.53 14.57 7.49
CA TYR A 497 6.70 14.61 6.28
C TYR A 497 5.75 15.81 6.23
N LYS A 498 5.32 16.19 5.02
CA LYS A 498 4.30 17.22 4.79
C LYS A 498 3.28 16.75 3.76
N VAL A 499 2.05 16.47 4.18
CA VAL A 499 0.91 16.18 3.32
C VAL A 499 0.00 17.41 3.35
N THR A 500 0.08 18.26 2.32
CA THR A 500 -0.52 19.62 2.38
C THR A 500 -1.28 20.04 1.13
N ASN A 501 -2.49 20.59 1.32
CA ASN A 501 -3.34 21.13 0.25
C ASN A 501 -3.68 20.13 -0.87
N ASN A 502 -3.71 18.83 -0.58
CA ASN A 502 -4.05 17.78 -1.55
C ASN A 502 -5.57 17.53 -1.63
N TYR A 503 -6.02 16.96 -2.74
CA TYR A 503 -7.37 16.42 -2.90
C TYR A 503 -7.31 14.88 -2.88
N ILE A 504 -8.09 14.26 -2.00
CA ILE A 504 -8.07 12.82 -1.75
C ILE A 504 -9.51 12.32 -1.73
N SER A 505 -9.88 11.35 -2.58
CA SER A 505 -11.28 10.91 -2.66
C SER A 505 -11.49 9.50 -3.19
N ASN A 506 -12.54 8.82 -2.73
CA ASN A 506 -13.02 7.57 -3.34
C ASN A 506 -11.94 6.46 -3.40
N ASN A 507 -11.03 6.42 -2.41
CA ASN A 507 -10.00 5.38 -2.29
C ASN A 507 -10.52 4.21 -1.43
N ARG A 508 -10.10 2.97 -1.74
CA ARG A 508 -10.54 1.73 -1.06
C ARG A 508 -10.06 1.66 0.38
N GLY A 509 -8.88 2.21 0.68
CA GLY A 509 -8.34 2.31 2.03
C GLY A 509 -8.71 3.62 2.71
N HIS A 510 -7.75 4.18 3.44
CA HIS A 510 -7.82 5.47 4.14
C HIS A 510 -7.45 6.64 3.22
N GLY A 511 -7.71 7.86 3.69
CA GLY A 511 -7.21 9.08 3.04
C GLY A 511 -5.71 9.30 3.26
N VAL A 512 -5.25 9.27 4.51
CA VAL A 512 -3.82 9.42 4.87
C VAL A 512 -3.48 8.52 6.06
N VAL A 513 -2.53 7.62 5.89
CA VAL A 513 -1.96 6.78 6.94
C VAL A 513 -0.54 7.24 7.25
N THR A 514 -0.24 7.50 8.52
CA THR A 514 1.14 7.79 8.90
C THR A 514 1.55 7.32 10.29
N ARG A 515 2.68 6.62 10.29
CA ARG A 515 3.33 6.02 11.46
C ARG A 515 4.64 6.77 11.79
N ALA A 516 4.70 8.04 11.38
CA ALA A 516 5.89 8.89 11.39
C ALA A 516 5.71 10.13 12.28
N SER A 517 6.83 10.75 12.68
CA SER A 517 6.83 11.84 13.68
C SER A 517 7.37 13.16 13.11
N GLY A 518 7.06 14.27 13.77
CA GLY A 518 7.44 15.62 13.36
C GLY A 518 6.67 16.17 12.14
N GLY A 519 5.64 15.44 11.69
CA GLY A 519 4.99 15.69 10.40
C GLY A 519 3.77 16.60 10.46
N THR A 520 3.26 16.95 9.27
CA THR A 520 2.08 17.81 9.12
C THR A 520 1.13 17.27 8.06
N VAL A 521 -0.14 17.08 8.43
CA VAL A 521 -1.26 16.83 7.51
C VAL A 521 -2.17 18.06 7.56
N SER A 522 -2.11 18.96 6.57
CA SER A 522 -2.83 20.24 6.66
C SER A 522 -3.45 20.77 5.37
N GLY A 523 -4.65 21.33 5.47
CA GLY A 523 -5.35 21.97 4.35
C GLY A 523 -5.83 21.01 3.26
N ASN A 524 -5.76 19.70 3.48
CA ASN A 524 -6.21 18.70 2.52
C ASN A 524 -7.75 18.63 2.51
N THR A 525 -8.31 18.32 1.35
CA THR A 525 -9.73 17.96 1.19
C THR A 525 -9.82 16.46 0.96
N ILE A 526 -10.43 15.76 1.90
CA ILE A 526 -10.57 14.30 1.94
C ILE A 526 -12.08 14.00 1.86
N VAL A 527 -12.50 13.19 0.87
CA VAL A 527 -13.92 12.96 0.58
C VAL A 527 -14.22 11.52 0.20
N GLY A 528 -14.94 10.80 1.05
CA GLY A 528 -15.62 9.55 0.71
C GLY A 528 -14.68 8.40 0.35
N ASN A 529 -13.60 8.24 1.10
CA ASN A 529 -12.84 6.99 1.07
C ASN A 529 -13.60 5.93 1.88
N SER A 530 -13.35 4.64 1.62
CA SER A 530 -14.06 3.60 2.36
C SER A 530 -13.64 3.57 3.83
N TYR A 531 -12.39 3.79 4.22
CA TYR A 531 -11.96 3.73 5.63
C TYR A 531 -11.92 5.12 6.30
N GLY A 532 -10.95 5.37 7.20
CA GLY A 532 -10.79 6.65 7.89
C GLY A 532 -10.09 7.70 7.03
N ALA A 533 -10.45 8.98 7.20
CA ALA A 533 -9.77 10.06 6.48
C ALA A 533 -8.29 10.19 6.85
N ILE A 534 -7.95 10.09 8.14
CA ILE A 534 -6.57 10.18 8.63
C ILE A 534 -6.35 9.16 9.75
N GLU A 535 -5.40 8.22 9.58
CA GLU A 535 -4.96 7.28 10.62
C GLU A 535 -3.52 7.59 11.08
N LEU A 536 -3.32 7.57 12.40
CA LEU A 536 -2.06 7.84 13.07
C LEU A 536 -1.76 6.75 14.10
N ALA A 537 -0.48 6.37 14.21
CA ALA A 537 0.11 5.37 15.13
C ALA A 537 0.06 3.89 14.67
N PRO A 538 0.90 2.99 15.25
CA PRO A 538 1.22 1.66 14.69
C PRO A 538 0.05 0.71 14.42
N THR A 539 0.20 0.00 13.30
CA THR A 539 -0.70 -1.08 12.88
C THR A 539 0.08 -2.39 12.85
N PHE A 540 -0.25 -3.27 13.80
CA PHE A 540 0.56 -4.44 14.15
C PHE A 540 0.39 -5.59 13.16
N ASN A 541 -0.81 -5.82 12.63
CA ASN A 541 -1.09 -6.79 11.57
C ASN A 541 -0.37 -6.47 10.25
N ALA A 542 0.00 -5.21 10.00
CA ALA A 542 0.83 -4.81 8.85
C ALA A 542 2.34 -4.80 9.17
N VAL A 543 2.72 -4.89 10.46
CA VAL A 543 4.11 -4.79 10.97
C VAL A 543 4.73 -3.39 10.71
N GLU A 544 3.90 -2.34 10.82
CA GLU A 544 4.23 -0.97 10.41
C GLU A 544 4.41 -0.01 11.60
N GLY A 545 5.66 0.36 11.85
CA GLY A 545 6.08 1.21 12.96
C GLY A 545 6.13 2.69 12.61
N ALA A 546 6.03 3.63 13.55
CA ALA A 546 6.09 3.50 15.00
C ALA A 546 5.11 4.46 15.71
N PHE A 547 5.07 4.41 17.04
CA PHE A 547 4.36 5.40 17.86
C PHE A 547 4.84 6.81 17.48
N ILE A 548 3.88 7.70 17.24
CA ILE A 548 4.17 9.00 16.63
C ILE A 548 4.37 10.08 17.69
N LYS A 549 5.15 11.10 17.33
CA LYS A 549 5.30 12.30 18.14
C LYS A 549 5.35 13.58 17.33
N ASP A 550 5.16 14.71 18.01
CA ASP A 550 5.42 16.06 17.48
C ASP A 550 4.66 16.37 16.16
N THR A 551 3.45 15.84 16.01
CA THR A 551 2.70 15.80 14.73
C THR A 551 1.48 16.72 14.75
N VAL A 552 1.20 17.38 13.62
CA VAL A 552 0.09 18.34 13.49
C VAL A 552 -0.88 17.94 12.37
N VAL A 553 -2.15 17.74 12.70
CA VAL A 553 -3.27 17.54 11.77
C VAL A 553 -4.18 18.76 11.84
N SER A 554 -4.12 19.63 10.83
CA SER A 554 -4.73 20.96 10.92
C SER A 554 -5.49 21.46 9.70
N ASN A 555 -6.61 22.15 9.91
CA ASN A 555 -7.38 22.84 8.86
C ASN A 555 -7.81 21.93 7.68
N ASN A 556 -7.87 20.60 7.86
CA ASN A 556 -8.34 19.69 6.82
C ASN A 556 -9.87 19.70 6.72
N VAL A 557 -10.39 19.37 5.54
CA VAL A 557 -11.83 19.22 5.26
C VAL A 557 -12.10 17.76 4.95
N ILE A 558 -12.86 17.09 5.80
CA ILE A 558 -13.11 15.64 5.79
C ILE A 558 -14.62 15.42 5.57
N ARG A 559 -15.02 14.62 4.57
CA ARG A 559 -16.44 14.45 4.20
C ARG A 559 -16.83 13.02 3.84
N ASN A 560 -17.83 12.48 4.54
CA ASN A 560 -18.54 11.23 4.18
C ASN A 560 -17.68 9.95 4.19
N GLU A 561 -16.60 9.93 4.97
CA GLU A 561 -15.76 8.73 5.21
C GLU A 561 -16.47 7.67 6.07
N ALA A 562 -15.83 6.53 6.33
CA ALA A 562 -16.24 5.66 7.44
C ALA A 562 -15.88 6.30 8.80
N GLN A 563 -14.63 6.72 8.97
CA GLN A 563 -14.10 7.36 10.18
C GLN A 563 -13.44 8.72 9.87
N GLY A 564 -13.38 9.59 10.88
CA GLY A 564 -12.77 10.92 10.72
C GLY A 564 -11.25 10.89 10.89
N ILE A 565 -10.78 11.13 12.12
CA ILE A 565 -9.35 11.13 12.46
C ILE A 565 -9.13 10.12 13.59
N ASN A 566 -8.17 9.21 13.40
CA ASN A 566 -7.75 8.23 14.40
C ASN A 566 -6.32 8.51 14.86
N LEU A 567 -6.11 8.46 16.18
CA LEU A 567 -4.80 8.46 16.83
C LEU A 567 -4.82 7.40 17.94
N TYR A 568 -4.63 6.13 17.60
CA TYR A 568 -4.48 5.05 18.57
C TYR A 568 -3.71 3.89 17.97
N ALA A 569 -3.16 3.03 18.81
CA ALA A 569 -2.51 1.79 18.38
C ALA A 569 -3.15 0.60 19.11
N SER A 570 -3.25 -0.55 18.46
CA SER A 570 -3.73 -1.79 19.09
C SER A 570 -2.96 -3.02 18.60
N LEU A 571 -2.80 -4.00 19.50
CA LEU A 571 -2.20 -5.30 19.21
C LEU A 571 -3.20 -6.27 18.54
N SER A 572 -4.50 -5.95 18.57
CA SER A 572 -5.58 -6.77 18.02
C SER A 572 -6.77 -5.88 17.64
N THR A 573 -7.93 -6.46 17.39
CA THR A 573 -9.20 -5.71 17.25
C THR A 573 -9.80 -5.22 18.58
N ASP A 574 -9.22 -5.62 19.72
CA ASP A 574 -10.00 -5.71 20.97
C ASP A 574 -10.02 -4.44 21.82
N HIS A 575 -8.90 -3.70 21.95
CA HIS A 575 -8.82 -2.43 22.69
C HIS A 575 -7.58 -1.59 22.32
N PRO A 576 -7.62 -0.25 22.38
CA PRO A 576 -6.42 0.60 22.32
C PRO A 576 -5.40 0.25 23.41
N ILE A 577 -4.12 0.26 23.07
CA ILE A 577 -3.00 -0.03 23.98
C ILE A 577 -3.03 0.90 25.21
N LEU A 578 -2.69 0.33 26.38
CA LEU A 578 -2.71 1.03 27.68
C LEU A 578 -1.59 2.07 27.86
N TYR A 579 -0.53 1.99 27.05
CA TYR A 579 0.68 2.80 27.20
C TYR A 579 0.63 4.06 26.32
N PRO A 580 0.90 5.25 26.88
CA PRO A 580 0.61 6.51 26.21
C PRO A 580 1.76 7.01 25.32
N ASP A 581 2.28 6.14 24.44
CA ASP A 581 3.52 6.39 23.69
C ASP A 581 3.35 7.29 22.44
N ASN A 582 2.13 7.58 21.99
CA ASN A 582 1.85 8.64 20.99
C ASN A 582 1.88 10.02 21.66
N THR A 583 2.82 10.91 21.34
CA THR A 583 3.10 12.09 22.19
C THR A 583 3.08 13.44 21.46
N ASN A 584 2.59 14.50 22.11
CA ASN A 584 2.63 15.86 21.55
C ASN A 584 1.97 15.97 20.14
N VAL A 585 0.75 15.44 20.00
CA VAL A 585 -0.02 15.48 18.74
C VAL A 585 -1.12 16.53 18.84
N GLN A 586 -1.28 17.32 17.77
CA GLN A 586 -2.23 18.43 17.68
C GLN A 586 -3.24 18.18 16.56
N ILE A 587 -4.52 18.13 16.89
CA ILE A 587 -5.64 17.96 15.95
C ILE A 587 -6.47 19.24 16.02
N ILE A 588 -6.27 20.17 15.08
CA ILE A 588 -6.76 21.56 15.20
C ILE A 588 -7.51 22.11 13.98
N ASN A 589 -8.61 22.83 14.21
CA ASN A 589 -9.40 23.54 13.19
C ASN A 589 -9.91 22.68 12.01
N ASN A 590 -9.96 21.34 12.14
CA ASN A 590 -10.44 20.47 11.07
C ASN A 590 -11.97 20.54 10.97
N GLN A 591 -12.51 20.45 9.74
CA GLN A 591 -13.94 20.37 9.47
C GLN A 591 -14.28 18.91 9.12
N ILE A 592 -15.02 18.24 9.99
CA ILE A 592 -15.32 16.81 9.90
C ILE A 592 -16.84 16.68 9.70
N THR A 593 -17.25 16.26 8.50
CA THR A 593 -18.67 16.20 8.11
C THR A 593 -19.04 14.80 7.65
N GLY A 594 -20.05 14.16 8.26
CA GLY A 594 -20.57 12.89 7.73
C GLY A 594 -19.83 11.56 7.98
N PRO A 595 -18.75 11.38 8.78
CA PRO A 595 -18.25 10.04 9.06
C PRO A 595 -19.33 9.13 9.64
N GLN A 596 -19.45 7.89 9.15
CA GLN A 596 -20.51 6.96 9.60
C GLN A 596 -20.30 6.49 11.05
N PHE A 597 -19.05 6.30 11.45
CA PHE A 597 -18.61 5.96 12.80
C PHE A 597 -17.27 6.67 13.11
N GLY A 598 -16.65 6.40 14.26
CA GLY A 598 -15.42 7.02 14.77
C GLY A 598 -15.02 8.42 14.23
N PRO A 599 -15.79 9.51 14.46
CA PRO A 599 -15.45 10.83 13.91
C PRO A 599 -14.15 11.42 14.48
N LEU A 600 -13.81 11.10 15.74
CA LEU A 600 -12.47 11.27 16.30
C LEU A 600 -12.19 10.19 17.36
N GLY A 601 -11.24 9.29 17.07
CA GLY A 601 -10.69 8.34 18.02
C GLY A 601 -9.31 8.80 18.52
N VAL A 602 -9.09 8.85 19.83
CA VAL A 602 -7.77 9.13 20.44
C VAL A 602 -7.47 8.10 21.51
N GLY A 603 -6.27 7.53 21.51
CA GLY A 603 -5.82 6.67 22.58
C GLY A 603 -4.36 6.25 22.48
N SER A 604 -3.89 5.57 23.53
CA SER A 604 -2.46 5.19 23.65
C SER A 604 -1.55 6.41 23.53
N ALA A 605 -1.94 7.54 24.15
CA ALA A 605 -1.39 8.86 23.84
C ALA A 605 -1.15 9.79 25.05
N ALA A 606 -0.25 10.78 24.92
CA ALA A 606 0.01 11.80 25.93
C ALA A 606 0.29 13.20 25.37
N THR A 607 -0.03 14.24 26.15
CA THR A 607 0.15 15.66 25.78
C THR A 607 -0.55 15.99 24.46
N ILE A 608 -1.84 15.69 24.38
CA ILE A 608 -2.64 15.84 23.16
C ILE A 608 -3.42 17.15 23.16
N THR A 609 -3.51 17.81 22.01
CA THR A 609 -4.35 19.01 21.84
C THR A 609 -5.40 18.76 20.77
N VAL A 610 -6.68 18.92 21.12
CA VAL A 610 -7.80 18.90 20.17
C VAL A 610 -8.52 20.24 20.28
N SER A 611 -8.34 21.12 19.31
CA SER A 611 -8.82 22.52 19.40
C SER A 611 -9.52 23.04 18.15
N GLY A 612 -10.66 23.71 18.31
CA GLY A 612 -11.33 24.44 17.22
C GLY A 612 -11.94 23.57 16.11
N ASN A 613 -11.99 22.25 16.27
CA ASN A 613 -12.53 21.35 15.24
C ASN A 613 -14.06 21.44 15.18
N ARG A 614 -14.62 21.39 13.96
CA ARG A 614 -16.06 21.39 13.72
C ARG A 614 -16.53 20.02 13.25
N PHE A 615 -17.32 19.37 14.09
CA PHE A 615 -18.05 18.15 13.77
C PHE A 615 -19.47 18.54 13.32
N LEU A 616 -19.82 18.26 12.07
CA LEU A 616 -21.13 18.58 11.49
C LEU A 616 -21.75 17.29 10.94
N ASN A 617 -23.04 17.03 11.24
CA ASN A 617 -23.76 15.90 10.65
C ASN A 617 -22.96 14.59 10.76
N VAL A 618 -22.38 14.29 11.92
CA VAL A 618 -21.58 13.07 12.11
C VAL A 618 -22.49 11.89 12.47
N MET A 619 -22.07 10.66 12.14
CA MET A 619 -22.89 9.43 12.24
C MET A 619 -24.27 9.62 11.58
N CYS A 620 -24.26 10.09 10.34
CA CYS A 620 -25.44 10.64 9.62
C CYS A 620 -25.92 9.78 8.43
N SER A 621 -25.40 8.56 8.29
CA SER A 621 -25.86 7.59 7.29
C SER A 621 -25.75 6.16 7.81
N ALA A 622 -25.90 6.00 9.14
CA ALA A 622 -26.00 4.71 9.78
C ALA A 622 -27.44 4.19 9.57
N PHE A 623 -27.65 3.42 8.50
CA PHE A 623 -28.89 2.70 8.25
C PHE A 623 -29.12 1.60 9.31
N ASP A 624 -28.03 1.12 9.92
CA ASP A 624 -28.00 0.28 11.11
C ASP A 624 -27.75 1.11 12.38
N THR A 625 -28.14 0.58 13.53
CA THR A 625 -27.90 1.21 14.84
C THR A 625 -26.47 1.06 15.36
N ASN A 626 -25.59 0.36 14.64
CA ASN A 626 -24.20 0.13 15.06
C ASN A 626 -23.24 1.17 14.48
N THR A 627 -23.00 2.26 15.22
CA THR A 627 -22.03 3.31 14.89
C THR A 627 -20.59 2.94 15.24
N ARG A 628 -20.18 1.69 15.02
CA ARG A 628 -18.89 1.15 15.50
C ARG A 628 -18.28 0.16 14.52
N GLN A 629 -17.00 0.35 14.26
CA GLN A 629 -16.13 -0.62 13.61
C GLN A 629 -15.60 -1.64 14.61
N TYR A 630 -15.44 -1.26 15.88
CA TYR A 630 -14.86 -2.12 16.91
C TYR A 630 -15.73 -2.26 18.15
N ASN A 631 -15.72 -3.45 18.76
CA ASN A 631 -16.54 -3.78 19.93
C ASN A 631 -16.24 -2.91 21.17
N TRP A 632 -15.05 -2.31 21.24
CA TRP A 632 -14.62 -1.41 22.33
C TRP A 632 -15.04 0.04 22.15
N GLU A 633 -15.42 0.46 20.93
CA GLU A 633 -15.97 1.80 20.72
C GLU A 633 -17.29 1.94 21.47
N ILE A 634 -17.63 3.17 21.85
CA ILE A 634 -18.89 3.50 22.48
C ILE A 634 -19.89 3.90 21.40
N PRO A 635 -21.08 3.27 21.34
CA PRO A 635 -22.10 3.67 20.38
C PRO A 635 -22.43 5.16 20.49
N ASN A 636 -22.82 5.75 19.36
CA ASN A 636 -23.35 7.09 19.24
C ASN A 636 -22.40 8.21 19.75
N THR A 637 -21.09 7.95 19.87
CA THR A 637 -20.15 8.91 20.47
C THR A 637 -19.19 9.51 19.43
N PRO A 638 -19.32 10.81 19.09
CA PRO A 638 -18.46 11.52 18.14
C PRO A 638 -16.96 11.55 18.47
N MET A 639 -16.59 11.72 19.75
CA MET A 639 -15.20 11.85 20.19
C MET A 639 -14.92 10.88 21.33
N GLN A 640 -14.01 9.93 21.13
CA GLN A 640 -13.74 8.84 22.07
C GLN A 640 -12.26 8.83 22.45
N ILE A 641 -11.97 8.81 23.76
CA ILE A 641 -10.63 9.07 24.28
C ILE A 641 -10.25 7.99 25.32
N PHE A 642 -9.25 7.16 25.01
CA PHE A 642 -8.89 5.95 25.77
C PHE A 642 -7.41 5.90 26.15
N ASN A 643 -7.08 5.69 27.43
CA ASN A 643 -5.69 5.55 27.90
C ASN A 643 -4.81 6.76 27.55
N VAL A 644 -5.23 7.96 27.98
CA VAL A 644 -4.59 9.23 27.62
C VAL A 644 -4.06 10.00 28.83
N ASN A 645 -2.80 10.45 28.77
CA ASN A 645 -2.18 11.25 29.83
C ASN A 645 -1.88 12.69 29.36
N GLY A 646 -2.72 13.63 29.77
CA GLY A 646 -2.64 15.03 29.36
C GLY A 646 -3.37 15.26 28.05
N ILE A 647 -4.54 15.90 28.11
CA ILE A 647 -5.28 16.27 26.90
C ILE A 647 -6.02 17.61 27.08
N THR A 648 -5.85 18.51 26.11
CA THR A 648 -6.51 19.81 26.05
C THR A 648 -7.61 19.77 25.00
N LEU A 649 -8.87 19.90 25.43
CA LEU A 649 -10.06 19.93 24.59
C LEU A 649 -10.68 21.33 24.65
N THR A 650 -10.57 22.12 23.57
CA THR A 650 -11.00 23.54 23.57
C THR A 650 -11.69 23.93 22.27
N ASN A 651 -12.71 24.80 22.32
CA ASN A 651 -13.38 25.39 21.15
C ASN A 651 -13.91 24.40 20.08
N ASN A 652 -13.98 23.10 20.36
CA ASN A 652 -14.55 22.12 19.44
C ASN A 652 -16.07 22.23 19.43
N THR A 653 -16.68 22.23 18.25
CA THR A 653 -18.13 22.40 18.08
C THR A 653 -18.74 21.16 17.45
N PHE A 654 -19.90 20.73 17.96
CA PHE A 654 -20.68 19.63 17.41
C PHE A 654 -22.05 20.17 16.98
N ALA A 655 -22.46 19.90 15.75
CA ALA A 655 -23.70 20.42 15.18
C ALA A 655 -24.38 19.42 14.24
N ILE A 656 -25.69 19.56 14.09
CA ILE A 656 -26.53 18.86 13.11
C ILE A 656 -27.39 19.91 12.38
N ASP A 657 -27.59 19.72 11.07
CA ASP A 657 -28.46 20.55 10.24
C ASP A 657 -29.49 19.71 9.46
N SER A 658 -30.37 20.37 8.70
CA SER A 658 -31.48 19.75 7.99
C SER A 658 -31.09 18.78 6.87
N ASN A 659 -29.82 18.76 6.44
CA ASN A 659 -29.34 17.75 5.49
C ASN A 659 -29.16 16.38 6.19
N CYS A 660 -29.16 16.36 7.52
CA CYS A 660 -29.02 15.16 8.32
C CYS A 660 -30.36 14.71 8.93
N ALA A 661 -31.18 14.01 8.13
CA ALA A 661 -32.48 13.52 8.57
C ALA A 661 -32.40 12.58 9.80
N HIS A 662 -31.35 11.74 9.86
CA HIS A 662 -31.17 10.72 10.88
C HIS A 662 -29.70 10.60 11.32
N SER A 663 -29.21 11.54 12.14
CA SER A 663 -28.02 11.27 12.94
C SER A 663 -28.38 10.45 14.17
N VAL A 664 -27.56 9.43 14.45
CA VAL A 664 -27.62 8.65 15.69
C VAL A 664 -26.63 9.16 16.76
N ALA A 665 -25.80 10.16 16.45
CA ALA A 665 -24.81 10.70 17.39
C ALA A 665 -25.43 11.44 18.59
N ASN A 666 -24.85 11.22 19.77
CA ASN A 666 -25.21 11.86 21.02
C ASN A 666 -24.59 13.25 21.15
N TYR A 667 -25.16 14.25 20.46
CA TYR A 667 -24.73 15.65 20.55
C TYR A 667 -24.85 16.26 21.96
N ALA A 668 -25.59 15.63 22.88
CA ALA A 668 -25.72 16.08 24.27
C ALA A 668 -24.54 15.63 25.15
N GLN A 669 -23.87 14.52 24.81
CA GLN A 669 -22.64 14.04 25.46
C GLN A 669 -21.63 13.58 24.39
N PRO A 670 -21.08 14.50 23.57
CA PRO A 670 -20.34 14.13 22.37
C PRO A 670 -18.92 13.61 22.63
N ILE A 671 -18.47 13.59 23.89
CA ILE A 671 -17.11 13.24 24.31
C ILE A 671 -17.17 12.18 25.41
N TYR A 672 -16.50 11.05 25.20
CA TYR A 672 -16.37 9.96 26.18
C TYR A 672 -14.90 9.72 26.54
N LEU A 673 -14.64 9.47 27.83
CA LEU A 673 -13.29 9.39 28.42
C LEU A 673 -13.13 8.06 29.19
N VAL A 674 -12.10 7.28 28.87
CA VAL A 674 -11.71 6.04 29.58
C VAL A 674 -10.23 6.12 29.94
N ASN A 675 -9.89 5.94 31.22
CA ASN A 675 -8.50 5.96 31.69
C ASN A 675 -7.75 7.23 31.20
N VAL A 676 -8.39 8.39 31.33
CA VAL A 676 -7.84 9.69 30.92
C VAL A 676 -7.45 10.50 32.15
N THR A 677 -6.23 11.03 32.15
CA THR A 677 -5.69 11.89 33.21
C THR A 677 -5.29 13.26 32.65
N ASN A 678 -5.20 14.27 33.53
CA ASN A 678 -4.74 15.63 33.18
C ASN A 678 -5.55 16.28 32.03
N VAL A 679 -6.88 16.24 32.14
CA VAL A 679 -7.83 16.83 31.16
C VAL A 679 -7.99 18.34 31.38
N VAL A 680 -7.91 19.12 30.31
CA VAL A 680 -8.05 20.59 30.31
C VAL A 680 -9.12 21.03 29.30
N GLY A 681 -9.90 22.05 29.66
CA GLY A 681 -10.83 22.77 28.76
C GLY A 681 -12.26 22.21 28.67
N VAL A 682 -12.56 21.06 29.27
CA VAL A 682 -13.88 20.41 29.18
C VAL A 682 -14.93 21.11 30.07
N THR A 683 -15.90 21.78 29.44
CA THR A 683 -17.02 22.44 30.12
C THR A 683 -18.15 21.48 30.48
N LYS A 684 -17.96 20.69 31.53
CA LYS A 684 -18.99 19.96 32.33
C LYS A 684 -19.95 18.97 31.62
N ALA A 685 -19.89 18.82 30.29
CA ALA A 685 -20.78 17.97 29.50
C ALA A 685 -20.21 16.57 29.15
N ALA A 686 -18.94 16.29 29.46
CA ALA A 686 -18.38 14.95 29.30
C ALA A 686 -18.88 14.03 30.42
N ALA A 687 -19.39 12.85 30.04
CA ALA A 687 -19.73 11.82 31.00
C ALA A 687 -18.44 11.15 31.53
N ALA A 688 -18.17 11.33 32.83
CA ALA A 688 -17.06 10.65 33.50
C ALA A 688 -17.45 9.18 33.76
N ALA A 689 -17.24 8.33 32.77
CA ALA A 689 -17.42 6.89 32.90
C ALA A 689 -16.30 6.28 33.76
N VAL A 690 -16.47 6.32 35.08
CA VAL A 690 -15.58 5.66 36.05
C VAL A 690 -15.86 4.15 36.05
N SER A 691 -15.57 3.49 34.92
CA SER A 691 -15.53 2.04 34.83
C SER A 691 -14.18 1.54 35.35
N SER A 692 -14.22 0.78 36.44
CA SER A 692 -13.05 0.07 36.95
C SER A 692 -12.76 -1.15 36.06
N PHE A 693 -12.22 -0.91 34.86
CA PHE A 693 -11.65 -1.97 34.04
C PHE A 693 -10.49 -2.61 34.81
N GLN A 694 -10.74 -3.79 35.38
CA GLN A 694 -9.65 -4.68 35.77
C GLN A 694 -8.93 -5.06 34.48
N ALA A 695 -7.66 -4.64 34.36
CA ALA A 695 -6.80 -5.19 33.34
C ALA A 695 -6.73 -6.71 33.56
N VAL A 696 -7.26 -7.49 32.61
CA VAL A 696 -7.06 -8.93 32.57
C VAL A 696 -5.57 -9.12 32.33
N ALA A 697 -4.81 -9.37 33.40
CA ALA A 697 -3.40 -9.66 33.29
C ALA A 697 -3.24 -10.90 32.39
N PRO A 698 -2.33 -10.88 31.40
CA PRO A 698 -2.04 -12.08 30.62
C PRO A 698 -1.63 -13.17 31.60
N GLY A 699 -2.43 -14.25 31.63
CA GLY A 699 -2.26 -15.32 32.61
C GLY A 699 -0.83 -15.87 32.54
N PRO A 700 -0.16 -16.12 33.69
CA PRO A 700 1.18 -16.69 33.66
C PRO A 700 1.14 -18.03 32.92
N ALA A 701 2.05 -18.24 31.98
CA ALA A 701 2.15 -19.45 31.17
C ALA A 701 2.51 -20.66 32.06
N GLY A 702 1.49 -21.25 32.68
CA GLY A 702 1.58 -22.37 33.62
C GLY A 702 1.58 -23.72 32.91
N ALA A 703 2.32 -24.68 33.48
CA ALA A 703 2.52 -26.01 32.91
C ALA A 703 1.21 -26.80 32.67
N ALA A 704 1.23 -27.63 31.63
CA ALA A 704 0.08 -28.44 31.23
C ALA A 704 -0.29 -29.53 32.25
N ALA A 705 -1.59 -29.64 32.58
CA ALA A 705 -2.18 -30.79 33.24
C ALA A 705 -3.71 -30.85 33.02
N GLY A 706 -4.24 -32.06 32.80
CA GLY A 706 -5.68 -32.35 32.87
C GLY A 706 -6.52 -31.98 31.64
N ALA A 707 -7.04 -32.99 30.94
CA ALA A 707 -7.98 -32.80 29.82
C ALA A 707 -9.44 -32.86 30.29
N ALA A 708 -10.27 -31.94 29.81
CA ALA A 708 -11.73 -32.03 29.78
C ALA A 708 -12.24 -31.25 28.55
N ALA A 709 -13.18 -31.82 27.80
CA ALA A 709 -13.61 -31.27 26.51
C ALA A 709 -14.88 -30.41 26.62
N PRO A 710 -14.89 -29.18 26.09
CA PRO A 710 -16.11 -28.43 25.79
C PRO A 710 -16.66 -28.75 24.38
N GLY A 711 -17.96 -28.54 24.18
CA GLY A 711 -18.63 -28.69 22.89
C GLY A 711 -18.34 -27.55 21.89
N PRO A 712 -18.84 -27.65 20.64
CA PRO A 712 -18.47 -26.74 19.56
C PRO A 712 -19.06 -25.33 19.76
N ALA A 713 -18.18 -24.35 19.94
CA ALA A 713 -18.48 -22.93 19.78
C ALA A 713 -18.12 -22.49 18.34
N VAL A 714 -19.03 -21.78 17.67
CA VAL A 714 -18.80 -21.29 16.30
C VAL A 714 -17.91 -20.04 16.36
N GLN A 715 -16.60 -20.20 16.16
CA GLN A 715 -15.71 -19.07 15.91
C GLN A 715 -15.90 -18.57 14.47
N ARG A 716 -16.30 -17.31 14.32
CA ARG A 716 -16.12 -16.56 13.06
C ARG A 716 -14.73 -15.91 13.11
N SER A 717 -13.77 -16.45 12.36
CA SER A 717 -12.44 -15.86 12.19
C SER A 717 -12.45 -14.87 11.02
N LEU A 718 -12.40 -13.57 11.31
CA LEU A 718 -12.17 -12.54 10.29
C LEU A 718 -10.67 -12.49 9.94
N GLY A 719 -10.26 -13.35 9.01
CA GLY A 719 -8.91 -13.35 8.45
C GLY A 719 -8.75 -12.22 7.44
N TRP A 720 -7.76 -11.34 7.65
CA TRP A 720 -7.38 -10.34 6.67
C TRP A 720 -6.35 -10.93 5.71
N ALA A 721 -6.48 -10.64 4.42
CA ALA A 721 -5.54 -11.09 3.41
C ALA A 721 -4.23 -10.29 3.50
N THR A 722 -3.21 -10.87 4.12
CA THR A 722 -1.82 -10.52 3.81
C THR A 722 -1.51 -10.86 2.36
N SER A 723 -0.63 -10.10 1.71
CA SER A 723 -0.14 -10.36 0.34
C SER A 723 0.15 -11.86 0.10
N PRO A 724 -0.34 -12.46 -0.99
CA PRO A 724 -0.24 -13.90 -1.21
C PRO A 724 1.17 -14.31 -1.63
N ASP A 725 2.00 -14.72 -0.67
CA ASP A 725 3.28 -15.37 -0.95
C ASP A 725 3.64 -16.44 0.13
N ALA A 726 4.06 -17.62 -0.33
CA ALA A 726 4.74 -18.70 0.41
C ALA A 726 4.02 -19.43 1.59
N ALA A 727 3.03 -20.29 1.29
CA ALA A 727 2.75 -21.59 1.95
C ALA A 727 1.60 -22.32 1.20
N ASP A 728 1.54 -23.64 1.00
CA ASP A 728 2.52 -24.73 1.21
C ASP A 728 2.08 -25.92 0.31
N VAL A 729 2.98 -26.70 -0.31
CA VAL A 729 2.60 -27.93 -1.06
C VAL A 729 3.61 -29.06 -0.85
N ALA A 730 3.24 -30.05 -0.04
CA ALA A 730 3.91 -31.36 0.01
C ALA A 730 2.92 -32.45 0.48
N GLY A 731 2.49 -33.34 -0.42
CA GLY A 731 1.66 -34.49 -0.05
C GLY A 731 0.65 -34.96 -1.09
N ALA A 732 1.10 -35.65 -2.13
CA ALA A 732 0.22 -36.43 -3.00
C ALA A 732 -0.10 -37.81 -2.38
N PRO A 733 -1.31 -38.34 -2.59
CA PRO A 733 -1.51 -39.77 -2.75
C PRO A 733 -2.11 -40.12 -4.13
N GLY A 734 -1.78 -41.32 -4.62
CA GLY A 734 -2.25 -41.82 -5.92
C GLY A 734 -3.69 -42.35 -5.92
N PRO A 735 -4.21 -42.76 -7.09
CA PRO A 735 -5.64 -43.01 -7.31
C PRO A 735 -6.11 -44.42 -6.90
N ALA A 736 -7.38 -44.51 -6.55
CA ALA A 736 -8.17 -45.75 -6.53
C ALA A 736 -9.57 -45.47 -7.09
N ALA A 737 -10.16 -46.45 -7.77
CA ALA A 737 -11.49 -46.33 -8.40
C ALA A 737 -12.52 -47.24 -7.71
N HIS A 738 -13.81 -46.89 -7.81
CA HIS A 738 -14.90 -47.72 -8.39
C HIS A 738 -16.29 -47.11 -8.07
N GLU A 739 -17.21 -47.27 -9.03
CA GLU A 739 -18.68 -47.49 -8.92
C GLU A 739 -19.57 -46.74 -7.89
N GLY A 740 -20.77 -46.31 -8.34
CA GLY A 740 -21.85 -45.84 -7.45
C GLY A 740 -22.94 -45.03 -8.17
N ALA A 741 -23.85 -45.69 -8.89
CA ALA A 741 -24.88 -45.03 -9.70
C ALA A 741 -26.18 -44.66 -8.93
N TRP A 742 -27.08 -43.92 -9.61
CA TRP A 742 -28.50 -43.70 -9.31
C TRP A 742 -28.87 -42.76 -8.12
N THR A 743 -30.01 -42.07 -8.05
CA THR A 743 -31.02 -41.52 -9.01
C THR A 743 -31.97 -40.61 -8.20
N GLY A 744 -32.68 -39.65 -8.81
CA GLY A 744 -33.99 -39.20 -8.28
C GLY A 744 -34.33 -37.70 -8.32
N SER A 745 -35.24 -37.34 -9.22
CA SER A 745 -36.24 -36.25 -9.11
C SER A 745 -37.64 -36.95 -9.11
N PRO A 746 -38.85 -36.32 -8.96
CA PRO A 746 -39.15 -34.88 -9.04
C PRO A 746 -40.32 -34.32 -8.14
N GLN A 747 -40.53 -32.99 -8.27
CA GLN A 747 -41.82 -32.24 -8.34
C GLN A 747 -42.91 -32.21 -7.22
N SER A 748 -43.37 -30.96 -6.98
CA SER A 748 -44.76 -30.50 -6.67
C SER A 748 -45.25 -30.53 -5.19
N ALA A 749 -46.21 -29.70 -4.73
CA ALA A 749 -47.11 -28.75 -5.42
C ALA A 749 -47.58 -27.52 -4.56
N ASP A 750 -48.04 -26.47 -5.26
CA ASP A 750 -49.09 -25.45 -4.99
C ASP A 750 -49.53 -24.97 -3.58
N MET A 751 -49.60 -23.63 -3.41
CA MET A 751 -50.78 -22.78 -3.02
C MET A 751 -50.33 -21.39 -2.51
N ALA A 752 -51.08 -20.27 -2.58
CA ALA A 752 -52.17 -19.83 -3.47
C ALA A 752 -52.48 -18.31 -3.27
N SER A 753 -53.06 -17.65 -4.29
CA SER A 753 -53.79 -16.36 -4.25
C SER A 753 -53.10 -15.03 -3.83
N ALA A 754 -53.36 -13.97 -4.60
CA ALA A 754 -53.12 -12.55 -4.26
C ALA A 754 -54.44 -11.86 -3.83
N PRO A 755 -54.48 -10.52 -3.60
CA PRO A 755 -54.87 -9.66 -4.73
C PRO A 755 -54.35 -8.20 -4.74
N SER A 756 -54.63 -7.54 -5.87
CA SER A 756 -54.80 -6.09 -6.10
C SER A 756 -53.58 -5.16 -6.03
N ALA A 757 -53.34 -4.49 -7.17
CA ALA A 757 -52.59 -3.25 -7.26
C ALA A 757 -53.55 -2.04 -7.27
N GLN A 758 -53.06 -0.87 -6.87
CA GLN A 758 -53.62 0.44 -7.20
C GLN A 758 -52.52 1.29 -7.86
N ALA A 759 -52.91 2.26 -8.68
CA ALA A 759 -51.98 3.01 -9.52
C ALA A 759 -52.37 4.49 -9.66
N PHE A 760 -51.37 5.32 -9.97
CA PHE A 760 -51.48 6.72 -10.41
C PHE A 760 -51.94 7.73 -9.34
N PRO A 761 -51.67 9.06 -9.51
CA PRO A 761 -51.23 9.73 -10.75
C PRO A 761 -49.85 10.40 -10.70
N ALA A 762 -49.35 10.71 -11.90
CA ALA A 762 -48.26 11.66 -12.12
C ALA A 762 -48.78 13.10 -12.00
N ALA A 763 -47.89 14.03 -11.66
CA ALA A 763 -48.11 15.48 -11.74
C ALA A 763 -46.94 16.15 -12.46
N ALA A 764 -47.21 17.12 -13.33
CA ALA A 764 -46.21 17.78 -14.16
C ALA A 764 -46.28 19.31 -14.05
N ALA A 765 -45.23 19.87 -13.46
CA ALA A 765 -44.77 21.27 -13.50
C ALA A 765 -43.44 21.30 -12.72
N GLY A 766 -42.45 22.13 -13.00
CA GLY A 766 -42.42 23.29 -13.90
C GLY A 766 -41.61 24.39 -13.22
N GLY A 767 -40.28 24.29 -13.24
CA GLY A 767 -39.40 25.12 -12.42
C GLY A 767 -38.01 25.28 -13.02
N VAL A 768 -37.89 26.19 -14.01
CA VAL A 768 -36.58 26.65 -14.48
C VAL A 768 -36.02 27.62 -13.43
N LEU A 769 -34.97 27.20 -12.74
CA LEU A 769 -34.21 28.05 -11.82
C LEU A 769 -32.76 28.12 -12.30
N ALA A 770 -32.42 29.22 -12.96
CA ALA A 770 -31.07 29.48 -13.42
C ALA A 770 -30.17 29.84 -12.24
N VAL A 771 -29.18 29.00 -11.95
CA VAL A 771 -28.04 29.37 -11.11
C VAL A 771 -26.96 29.90 -12.03
N GLN A 772 -26.76 31.22 -12.03
CA GLN A 772 -25.47 31.77 -12.42
C GLN A 772 -24.47 31.39 -11.34
N ASP A 773 -23.35 30.77 -11.71
CA ASP A 773 -22.15 30.83 -10.88
C ASP A 773 -20.93 31.21 -11.74
N SER A 774 -19.93 31.75 -11.06
CA SER A 774 -18.98 32.70 -11.62
C SER A 774 -17.66 32.06 -12.00
N ALA A 775 -17.33 32.12 -13.29
CA ALA A 775 -16.01 31.73 -13.78
C ALA A 775 -14.94 32.66 -13.18
N ARG A 776 -14.14 32.14 -12.24
CA ARG A 776 -12.87 32.76 -11.85
C ARG A 776 -11.73 32.10 -12.61
N THR A 777 -11.27 32.77 -13.65
CA THR A 777 -10.00 32.47 -14.30
C THR A 777 -8.86 32.69 -13.30
N LEU A 778 -7.94 31.73 -13.21
CA LEU A 778 -6.61 31.94 -12.63
C LEU A 778 -5.59 31.97 -13.77
N THR A 779 -4.73 32.99 -13.74
CA THR A 779 -3.54 33.18 -14.57
C THR A 779 -2.32 33.06 -13.69
#